data_AF-A0A1V9YH49-F1
#
_entry.id   AF-A0A1V9YH49-F1
#
_cell.length_a   1.000
_cell.length_b   1.000
_cell.length_c   1.000
_cell.angle_alpha   90.00
_cell.angle_beta   90.00
_cell.angle_gamma   90.00
#
_symmetry.space_group_name_H-M   'P 1'
#
loop_
_entity.id
_entity.type
_entity.pdbx_description
1 polymer ?
#
loop_
_entity_poly.entity_id
_entity_poly.type
_entity_poly.pdbx_seq_one_letter_code
_entity_poly.pdbx_strand_id
1 'polypeptide(L)'
;MVFLTVEDIKVCFSIFCCVCGVGSLGLAGNYAGAGYVWASIAFVYMAIANTYATWCVSKVLLVSPKSVFTFGDMGEWCIGSVGRYITTFCQCLLCTLLPIVFLVLGSSLLVVLFPLSFEQPTWIVLMAITLLPVCLVPTMKEGAGMAAAGCIGTIFADGIALALLIVNMAEENPHGMTPPTPDLSFKGVTTVFGNLALAYGACIIIPTLQHEHSQPERMPRLILVAQTVISGFFLLVSILGVFSTGCQTPGNLLFPIAGTGLGFTANRGFVVLSFLFMQLHVTIAFSVIFFPVFQILERLVLGLHKFPVEEEPDIDMETQAIEATTSYVDSKKRLSDIEEPIFDAYKAPGAYFKACVLRTLMIAVCCVIAVLWKDHLGALMDFVGASTSSLVNMILPITFYLKTFWPTVSKGEKVFAIVCVLISCFLAVYVSINTGKELFTPSKPDPTILFPLCPASYQRVVHFAICFRSLKSSTTSPTMVFLTTEDWKMVFSLFCCVCGVGSLGLAGNYARAGYYAATIGFVYMASANTFATWCISKVLLAAPTSVFTYGDLGEWCLGRPGRWISTFAHSILCTMLPIVYLVLGGTMLVVLFPSSFGQATWIILMAVTLLPVCLVPTMKEGAGAALAGSLGTILADGIAVYLVIVNMKDTNPTGISPPTPEITFESVTTVFGNLGLAYGCCIIVPSLQREHTEPHRMPRVILIAQAIISVFFFLVSILGVFSTGCQTPSNLLFSISGTTLGFSADRGMVILAFLFMQLHVTIAFSVIFFPVFQILERLVLGLHKDDIPAIEADIETPAVDGVGAHQYVDSKGEVKSMHMIDPTAAYKAPGAYIKVCILRIVMIAFCVVVAVIWKDHLGALMDFVGASTSTIVNQILPLTFYLKTFWPTVSMPTKVISMFIMVISACLGVYVSINTGKELFTPAHVDPKILFPLCPPKFQEVIFTDMSYYKLH
;
A
#
# COMPACT_ATOMS: atom_id res chain seq x y z
N MET A 1 24.66 -36.98 0.91
CA MET A 1 24.25 -35.78 0.14
C MET A 1 23.01 -35.20 0.80
N VAL A 2 22.84 -33.88 0.80
CA VAL A 2 21.62 -33.23 1.31
C VAL A 2 20.50 -33.38 0.26
N PHE A 3 19.27 -33.66 0.69
CA PHE A 3 18.14 -33.93 -0.22
C PHE A 3 17.63 -32.67 -0.94
N LEU A 4 17.58 -31.54 -0.22
CA LEU A 4 17.31 -30.18 -0.71
C LEU A 4 18.27 -29.21 0.00
N THR A 5 18.89 -28.30 -0.73
CA THR A 5 19.68 -27.19 -0.17
C THR A 5 18.79 -25.98 0.16
N VAL A 6 19.37 -24.94 0.77
CA VAL A 6 18.67 -23.66 1.01
C VAL A 6 18.23 -23.00 -0.31
N GLU A 7 18.99 -23.18 -1.39
CA GLU A 7 18.65 -22.69 -2.73
C GLU A 7 17.48 -23.48 -3.32
N ASP A 8 17.54 -24.81 -3.25
CA ASP A 8 16.44 -25.70 -3.67
C ASP A 8 15.13 -25.38 -2.92
N ILE A 9 15.21 -25.03 -1.62
CA ILE A 9 14.08 -24.61 -0.78
C ILE A 9 13.53 -23.24 -1.20
N LYS A 10 14.39 -22.24 -1.49
CA LYS A 10 13.95 -20.93 -1.98
C LYS A 10 13.13 -21.08 -3.26
N VAL A 11 13.60 -21.85 -4.24
CA VAL A 11 12.88 -22.04 -5.52
C VAL A 11 11.56 -22.79 -5.31
N CYS A 12 11.53 -23.83 -4.46
CA CYS A 12 10.27 -24.48 -4.08
C CYS A 12 9.27 -23.50 -3.44
N PHE A 13 9.74 -22.57 -2.61
CA PHE A 13 8.91 -21.52 -2.01
C PHE A 13 8.43 -20.50 -3.05
N SER A 14 9.27 -20.06 -3.99
CA SER A 14 8.86 -19.18 -5.10
C SER A 14 7.77 -19.80 -5.97
N ILE A 15 7.89 -21.11 -6.30
CA ILE A 15 6.83 -21.86 -7.00
C ILE A 15 5.55 -21.90 -6.15
N PHE A 16 5.66 -22.17 -4.85
CA PHE A 16 4.51 -22.15 -3.94
C PHE A 16 3.83 -20.78 -3.90
N CYS A 17 4.58 -19.67 -3.80
CA CYS A 17 4.03 -18.32 -3.78
C CYS A 17 3.39 -17.89 -5.12
N CYS A 18 3.88 -18.40 -6.26
CA CYS A 18 3.28 -18.13 -7.57
C CYS A 18 1.90 -18.80 -7.74
N VAL A 19 1.66 -19.92 -7.05
CA VAL A 19 0.45 -20.75 -7.22
C VAL A 19 -0.53 -20.57 -6.05
N CYS A 20 -0.04 -20.28 -4.85
CA CYS A 20 -0.86 -20.06 -3.65
C CYS A 20 -1.51 -18.67 -3.65
N GLY A 21 -2.71 -18.59 -4.21
CA GLY A 21 -3.49 -17.36 -4.33
C GLY A 21 -4.97 -17.60 -4.52
N VAL A 22 -5.65 -16.67 -5.20
CA VAL A 22 -7.10 -16.69 -5.51
C VAL A 22 -7.64 -18.05 -5.99
N GLY A 23 -6.81 -18.89 -6.61
CA GLY A 23 -7.15 -20.27 -6.96
C GLY A 23 -7.61 -21.15 -5.80
N SER A 24 -7.19 -20.90 -4.56
CA SER A 24 -7.64 -21.65 -3.38
C SER A 24 -9.12 -21.42 -3.05
N LEU A 25 -9.63 -20.22 -3.32
CA LEU A 25 -10.98 -19.80 -2.91
C LEU A 25 -12.08 -20.59 -3.61
N GLY A 26 -11.88 -20.97 -4.86
CA GLY A 26 -12.84 -21.76 -5.63
C GLY A 26 -12.87 -23.24 -5.24
N LEU A 27 -11.85 -23.76 -4.55
CA LEU A 27 -11.67 -25.19 -4.35
C LEU A 27 -12.76 -25.84 -3.48
N ALA A 28 -13.17 -25.19 -2.39
CA ALA A 28 -14.28 -25.68 -1.57
C ALA A 28 -15.60 -25.69 -2.37
N GLY A 29 -15.84 -24.66 -3.18
CA GLY A 29 -16.96 -24.57 -4.12
C GLY A 29 -16.94 -25.67 -5.20
N ASN A 30 -15.75 -26.05 -5.68
CA ASN A 30 -15.61 -27.17 -6.63
C ASN A 30 -16.09 -28.50 -6.03
N TYR A 31 -15.75 -28.77 -4.77
CA TYR A 31 -16.22 -29.97 -4.07
C TYR A 31 -17.72 -29.89 -3.73
N ALA A 32 -18.23 -28.70 -3.42
CA ALA A 32 -19.66 -28.47 -3.23
C ALA A 32 -20.49 -28.66 -4.52
N GLY A 33 -19.95 -28.29 -5.69
CA GLY A 33 -20.64 -28.40 -6.97
C GLY A 33 -20.54 -29.77 -7.67
N ALA A 34 -19.39 -30.44 -7.58
CA ALA A 34 -19.16 -31.75 -8.23
C ALA A 34 -19.23 -32.95 -7.26
N GLY A 35 -19.28 -32.71 -5.95
CA GLY A 35 -19.25 -33.75 -4.93
C GLY A 35 -17.87 -34.41 -4.77
N TYR A 36 -17.59 -34.95 -3.59
CA TYR A 36 -16.27 -35.47 -3.22
C TYR A 36 -15.62 -36.39 -4.25
N VAL A 37 -16.37 -37.34 -4.84
CA VAL A 37 -15.81 -38.34 -5.77
C VAL A 37 -15.30 -37.68 -7.06
N TRP A 38 -16.15 -36.94 -7.76
CA TRP A 38 -15.75 -36.32 -9.04
C TRP A 38 -14.79 -35.15 -8.83
N ALA A 39 -14.97 -34.36 -7.76
CA ALA A 39 -14.03 -33.30 -7.42
C ALA A 39 -12.64 -33.86 -7.08
N SER A 40 -12.54 -34.98 -6.35
CA SER A 40 -11.24 -35.64 -6.08
C SER A 40 -10.61 -36.21 -7.36
N ILE A 41 -11.40 -36.81 -8.26
CA ILE A 41 -10.90 -37.33 -9.55
C ILE A 41 -10.37 -36.19 -10.42
N ALA A 42 -11.12 -35.09 -10.54
CA ALA A 42 -10.70 -33.89 -11.26
C ALA A 42 -9.44 -33.27 -10.62
N PHE A 43 -9.41 -33.17 -9.29
CA PHE A 43 -8.27 -32.65 -8.53
C PHE A 43 -7.00 -33.47 -8.76
N VAL A 44 -7.06 -34.80 -8.62
CA VAL A 44 -5.91 -35.69 -8.83
C VAL A 44 -5.44 -35.66 -10.29
N TYR A 45 -6.36 -35.66 -11.26
CA TYR A 45 -5.99 -35.48 -12.68
C TYR A 45 -5.27 -34.14 -12.91
N MET A 46 -5.82 -33.04 -12.39
CA MET A 46 -5.26 -31.69 -12.61
C MET A 46 -3.92 -31.51 -11.90
N ALA A 47 -3.76 -32.03 -10.68
CA ALA A 47 -2.48 -32.05 -9.98
C ALA A 47 -1.42 -32.81 -10.78
N ILE A 48 -1.73 -34.02 -11.26
CA ILE A 48 -0.80 -34.83 -12.07
C ILE A 48 -0.48 -34.14 -13.41
N ALA A 49 -1.49 -33.66 -14.13
CA ALA A 49 -1.33 -33.11 -15.47
C ALA A 49 -0.56 -31.78 -15.47
N ASN A 50 -0.85 -30.86 -14.55
CA ASN A 50 -0.09 -29.61 -14.43
C ASN A 50 1.32 -29.86 -13.87
N THR A 51 1.51 -30.81 -12.95
CA THR A 51 2.86 -31.18 -12.48
C THR A 51 3.70 -31.75 -13.62
N TYR A 52 3.13 -32.65 -14.43
CA TYR A 52 3.80 -33.22 -15.60
C TYR A 52 4.11 -32.14 -16.66
N ALA A 53 3.16 -31.24 -16.94
CA ALA A 53 3.39 -30.11 -17.85
C ALA A 53 4.51 -29.17 -17.35
N THR A 54 4.50 -28.81 -16.07
CA THR A 54 5.54 -27.97 -15.44
C THR A 54 6.92 -28.65 -15.51
N TRP A 55 6.96 -29.97 -15.28
CA TRP A 55 8.16 -30.81 -15.43
C TRP A 55 8.63 -30.90 -16.90
N CYS A 56 7.70 -30.95 -17.85
CA CYS A 56 7.97 -30.91 -19.30
C CYS A 56 8.66 -29.61 -19.71
N VAL A 57 8.19 -28.43 -19.25
CA VAL A 57 8.87 -27.12 -19.46
C VAL A 57 10.32 -27.21 -18.99
N SER A 58 10.54 -27.67 -17.75
CA SER A 58 11.86 -27.80 -17.14
C SER A 58 12.79 -28.75 -17.92
N LYS A 59 12.25 -29.87 -18.44
CA LYS A 59 13.02 -30.82 -19.25
C LYS A 59 13.37 -30.30 -20.64
N VAL A 60 12.51 -29.49 -21.27
CA VAL A 60 12.84 -28.80 -22.53
C VAL A 60 13.98 -27.80 -22.31
N LEU A 61 13.90 -27.00 -21.24
CA LEU A 61 14.93 -26.01 -20.85
C LEU A 61 16.31 -26.60 -20.52
N LEU A 62 16.41 -27.89 -20.19
CA LEU A 62 17.70 -28.56 -19.96
C LEU A 62 18.42 -28.97 -21.26
N VAL A 63 17.78 -28.82 -22.43
CA VAL A 63 18.31 -29.23 -23.74
C VAL A 63 18.27 -28.09 -24.77
N SER A 64 17.48 -27.04 -24.53
CA SER A 64 17.51 -25.83 -25.34
C SER A 64 18.85 -25.07 -25.21
N PRO A 65 19.28 -24.33 -26.25
CA PRO A 65 20.47 -23.48 -26.17
C PRO A 65 20.28 -22.33 -25.18
N LYS A 66 21.39 -21.74 -24.72
CA LYS A 66 21.41 -20.62 -23.75
C LYS A 66 20.72 -19.34 -24.22
N SER A 67 20.30 -19.26 -25.48
CA SER A 67 19.45 -18.19 -26.00
C SER A 67 17.97 -18.36 -25.62
N VAL A 68 17.50 -19.55 -25.22
CA VAL A 68 16.07 -19.79 -24.89
C VAL A 68 15.80 -19.49 -23.41
N PHE A 69 15.60 -18.21 -23.09
CA PHE A 69 15.41 -17.71 -21.71
C PHE A 69 13.96 -17.70 -21.20
N THR A 70 12.94 -17.60 -22.08
CA THR A 70 11.51 -17.40 -21.73
C THR A 70 10.60 -18.44 -22.39
N PHE A 71 9.31 -18.42 -22.04
CA PHE A 71 8.32 -19.33 -22.59
C PHE A 71 8.03 -19.06 -24.09
N GLY A 72 8.09 -17.81 -24.54
CA GLY A 72 7.88 -17.43 -25.94
C GLY A 72 8.88 -18.11 -26.90
N ASP A 73 10.17 -17.96 -26.63
CA ASP A 73 11.24 -18.49 -27.48
C ASP A 73 11.46 -20.00 -27.27
N MET A 74 10.94 -20.60 -26.20
CA MET A 74 10.74 -22.05 -26.14
C MET A 74 9.76 -22.51 -27.23
N GLY A 75 8.69 -21.74 -27.45
CA GLY A 75 7.78 -21.95 -28.58
C GLY A 75 8.48 -21.80 -29.94
N GLU A 76 9.36 -20.80 -30.08
CA GLU A 76 10.20 -20.63 -31.28
C GLU A 76 11.12 -21.83 -31.50
N TRP A 77 11.85 -22.27 -30.47
CA TRP A 77 12.80 -23.38 -30.58
C TRP A 77 12.11 -24.72 -30.89
N CYS A 78 10.89 -24.94 -30.37
CA CYS A 78 10.16 -26.20 -30.57
C CYS A 78 9.40 -26.26 -31.92
N ILE A 79 8.83 -25.15 -32.39
CA ILE A 79 7.85 -25.12 -33.50
C ILE A 79 8.18 -24.07 -34.58
N GLY A 80 9.23 -23.26 -34.40
CA GLY A 80 9.54 -22.09 -35.21
C GLY A 80 8.69 -20.87 -34.79
N SER A 81 8.84 -19.74 -35.49
CA SER A 81 8.23 -18.46 -35.10
C SER A 81 6.70 -18.48 -34.93
N VAL A 82 5.99 -19.42 -35.57
CA VAL A 82 4.56 -19.66 -35.31
C VAL A 82 4.31 -20.07 -33.86
N GLY A 83 5.18 -20.91 -33.29
CA GLY A 83 5.16 -21.27 -31.88
C GLY A 83 5.41 -20.07 -30.96
N ARG A 84 6.33 -19.17 -31.35
CA ARG A 84 6.56 -17.90 -30.61
C ARG A 84 5.29 -17.07 -30.54
N TYR A 85 4.68 -16.76 -31.69
CA TYR A 85 3.47 -15.95 -31.75
C TYR A 85 2.30 -16.57 -30.98
N ILE A 86 2.11 -17.89 -31.07
CA ILE A 86 1.09 -18.60 -30.28
C ILE A 86 1.36 -18.43 -28.78
N THR A 87 2.58 -18.71 -28.33
CA THR A 87 2.92 -18.65 -26.90
C THR A 87 2.82 -17.24 -26.33
N THR A 88 3.48 -16.25 -26.95
CA THR A 88 3.46 -14.86 -26.47
C THR A 88 2.04 -14.29 -26.51
N PHE A 89 1.22 -14.61 -27.52
CA PHE A 89 -0.20 -14.19 -27.54
C PHE A 89 -1.01 -14.82 -26.40
N CYS A 90 -0.87 -16.13 -26.16
CA CYS A 90 -1.63 -16.82 -25.11
C CYS A 90 -1.19 -16.41 -23.71
N GLN A 91 0.11 -16.15 -23.49
CA GLN A 91 0.64 -15.58 -22.26
C GLN A 91 0.14 -14.15 -22.04
N CYS A 92 0.22 -13.29 -23.06
CA CYS A 92 -0.31 -11.92 -23.01
C CYS A 92 -1.81 -11.88 -22.66
N LEU A 93 -2.61 -12.78 -23.25
CA LEU A 93 -4.04 -12.89 -22.98
C LEU A 93 -4.32 -13.40 -21.55
N LEU A 94 -3.61 -14.44 -21.08
CA LEU A 94 -3.74 -14.95 -19.70
C LEU A 94 -3.38 -13.87 -18.66
N CYS A 95 -2.23 -13.22 -18.85
CA CYS A 95 -1.74 -12.16 -17.98
C CYS A 95 -2.55 -10.84 -18.08
N THR A 96 -3.47 -10.71 -19.04
CA THR A 96 -4.45 -9.62 -19.10
C THR A 96 -5.78 -10.01 -18.45
N LEU A 97 -6.22 -11.26 -18.64
CA LEU A 97 -7.49 -11.76 -18.09
C LEU A 97 -7.44 -12.01 -16.58
N LEU A 98 -6.30 -12.43 -16.02
CA LEU A 98 -6.10 -12.58 -14.58
C LEU A 98 -6.28 -11.25 -13.80
N PRO A 99 -5.66 -10.13 -14.20
CA PRO A 99 -5.95 -8.80 -13.66
C PRO A 99 -7.43 -8.39 -13.67
N ILE A 100 -8.21 -8.84 -14.67
CA ILE A 100 -9.66 -8.57 -14.74
C ILE A 100 -10.41 -9.39 -13.66
N VAL A 101 -10.05 -10.67 -13.46
CA VAL A 101 -10.55 -11.49 -12.33
C VAL A 101 -10.22 -10.81 -10.99
N PHE A 102 -9.00 -10.29 -10.83
CA PHE A 102 -8.58 -9.62 -9.60
C PHE A 102 -9.35 -8.32 -9.33
N LEU A 103 -9.66 -7.51 -10.35
CA LEU A 103 -10.52 -6.32 -10.20
C LEU A 103 -11.96 -6.68 -9.76
N VAL A 104 -12.56 -7.72 -10.36
CA VAL A 104 -13.91 -8.17 -9.98
C VAL A 104 -13.93 -8.76 -8.57
N LEU A 105 -12.94 -9.59 -8.22
CA LEU A 105 -12.82 -10.15 -6.88
C LEU A 105 -12.55 -9.07 -5.84
N GLY A 106 -11.51 -8.24 -6.01
CA GLY A 106 -11.14 -7.22 -5.04
C GLY A 106 -12.23 -6.18 -4.79
N SER A 107 -12.97 -5.77 -5.84
CA SER A 107 -14.15 -4.93 -5.65
C SER A 107 -15.28 -5.60 -4.87
N SER A 108 -15.49 -6.91 -5.03
CA SER A 108 -16.47 -7.66 -4.23
C SER A 108 -16.03 -7.81 -2.75
N LEU A 109 -14.73 -7.98 -2.49
CA LEU A 109 -14.17 -7.95 -1.13
C LEU A 109 -14.36 -6.57 -0.48
N LEU A 110 -14.14 -5.49 -1.23
CA LEU A 110 -14.34 -4.11 -0.77
C LEU A 110 -15.81 -3.79 -0.45
N VAL A 111 -16.77 -4.28 -1.24
CA VAL A 111 -18.21 -4.18 -0.92
C VAL A 111 -18.56 -4.87 0.41
N VAL A 112 -17.96 -6.02 0.70
CA VAL A 112 -18.19 -6.76 1.96
C VAL A 112 -17.45 -6.13 3.15
N LEU A 113 -16.25 -5.57 2.94
CA LEU A 113 -15.49 -4.83 3.96
C LEU A 113 -16.21 -3.53 4.35
N PHE A 114 -16.74 -2.81 3.36
CA PHE A 114 -17.37 -1.50 3.50
C PHE A 114 -18.87 -1.55 3.13
N PRO A 115 -19.73 -2.20 3.94
CA PRO A 115 -21.16 -2.24 3.68
C PRO A 115 -21.76 -0.83 3.75
N LEU A 116 -22.78 -0.60 2.92
CA LEU A 116 -23.49 0.68 2.77
C LEU A 116 -22.58 1.84 2.34
N SER A 117 -21.58 1.58 1.49
CA SER A 117 -20.66 2.58 0.92
C SER A 117 -20.98 2.86 -0.55
N PHE A 118 -20.18 2.33 -1.48
CA PHE A 118 -20.40 2.39 -2.93
C PHE A 118 -20.76 1.02 -3.51
N GLU A 119 -21.40 1.02 -4.68
CA GLU A 119 -21.63 -0.20 -5.46
C GLU A 119 -20.31 -0.77 -6.04
N GLN A 120 -20.33 -2.07 -6.39
CA GLN A 120 -19.17 -2.78 -6.96
C GLN A 120 -18.51 -2.07 -8.16
N PRO A 121 -19.23 -1.49 -9.16
CA PRO A 121 -18.59 -0.78 -10.28
C PRO A 121 -17.69 0.37 -9.82
N THR A 122 -18.13 1.14 -8.82
CA THR A 122 -17.35 2.23 -8.23
C THR A 122 -16.10 1.69 -7.54
N TRP A 123 -16.21 0.56 -6.82
CA TRP A 123 -15.05 -0.10 -6.22
C TRP A 123 -14.07 -0.67 -7.26
N ILE A 124 -14.53 -1.16 -8.41
CA ILE A 124 -13.66 -1.55 -9.54
C ILE A 124 -12.86 -0.34 -10.04
N VAL A 125 -13.52 0.81 -10.25
CA VAL A 125 -12.88 2.05 -10.72
C VAL A 125 -11.88 2.58 -9.68
N LEU A 126 -12.27 2.65 -8.40
CA LEU A 126 -11.39 3.09 -7.32
C LEU A 126 -10.16 2.18 -7.17
N MET A 127 -10.34 0.86 -7.25
CA MET A 127 -9.24 -0.12 -7.21
C MET A 127 -8.31 -0.01 -8.42
N ALA A 128 -8.84 0.22 -9.62
CA ALA A 128 -8.01 0.47 -10.81
C ALA A 128 -7.20 1.77 -10.68
N ILE A 129 -7.76 2.81 -10.05
CA ILE A 129 -7.06 4.07 -9.78
C ILE A 129 -5.96 3.91 -8.72
N THR A 130 -6.19 3.16 -7.64
CA THR A 130 -5.16 2.95 -6.59
C THR A 130 -4.03 2.01 -7.00
N LEU A 131 -4.29 1.09 -7.95
CA LEU A 131 -3.27 0.19 -8.51
C LEU A 131 -2.47 0.83 -9.66
N LEU A 132 -2.97 1.91 -10.27
CA LEU A 132 -2.29 2.58 -11.38
C LEU A 132 -0.87 3.06 -11.03
N PRO A 133 -0.59 3.76 -9.91
CA PRO A 133 0.77 4.19 -9.58
C PRO A 133 1.78 3.04 -9.50
N VAL A 134 1.41 1.91 -8.89
CA VAL A 134 2.25 0.71 -8.78
C VAL A 134 2.56 0.13 -10.17
N CYS A 135 1.57 0.16 -11.06
CA CYS A 135 1.74 -0.32 -12.44
C CYS A 135 2.54 0.64 -13.34
N LEU A 136 2.67 1.92 -12.97
CA LEU A 136 3.48 2.90 -13.71
C LEU A 136 4.99 2.78 -13.40
N VAL A 137 5.38 2.14 -12.30
CA VAL A 137 6.80 1.95 -11.94
C VAL A 137 7.53 1.15 -13.05
N PRO A 138 8.68 1.61 -13.58
CA PRO A 138 9.35 0.95 -14.71
C PRO A 138 9.76 -0.51 -14.48
N THR A 139 10.11 -0.88 -13.24
CA THR A 139 10.63 -2.20 -12.82
C THR A 139 10.26 -2.51 -11.37
N MET A 140 9.76 -3.71 -11.05
CA MET A 140 9.42 -4.09 -9.67
C MET A 140 10.59 -4.79 -8.95
N LYS A 141 11.52 -4.01 -8.39
CA LYS A 141 12.78 -4.52 -7.81
C LYS A 141 12.61 -5.43 -6.58
N GLU A 142 11.50 -5.32 -5.84
CA GLU A 142 11.23 -6.12 -4.62
C GLU A 142 10.07 -7.13 -4.77
N GLY A 143 9.56 -7.34 -5.99
CA GLY A 143 8.37 -8.13 -6.26
C GLY A 143 8.38 -9.59 -5.76
N ALA A 144 9.54 -10.22 -5.51
CA ALA A 144 9.61 -11.56 -4.91
C ALA A 144 9.25 -11.53 -3.41
N GLY A 145 9.66 -10.46 -2.70
CA GLY A 145 9.22 -10.18 -1.33
C GLY A 145 7.72 -9.86 -1.29
N MET A 146 7.20 -9.13 -2.29
CA MET A 146 5.76 -8.89 -2.42
C MET A 146 4.99 -10.19 -2.70
N ALA A 147 5.45 -11.03 -3.62
CA ALA A 147 4.82 -12.33 -3.89
C ALA A 147 4.78 -13.25 -2.65
N ALA A 148 5.85 -13.25 -1.85
CA ALA A 148 5.88 -13.93 -0.55
C ALA A 148 4.85 -13.33 0.43
N ALA A 149 4.74 -12.00 0.52
CA ALA A 149 3.76 -11.34 1.37
C ALA A 149 2.30 -11.63 0.92
N GLY A 150 2.04 -11.62 -0.39
CA GLY A 150 0.73 -11.98 -0.95
C GLY A 150 0.37 -13.45 -0.70
N CYS A 151 1.34 -14.37 -0.82
CA CYS A 151 1.17 -15.78 -0.48
C CYS A 151 0.88 -16.00 1.02
N ILE A 152 1.57 -15.28 1.91
CA ILE A 152 1.32 -15.32 3.35
C ILE A 152 -0.08 -14.75 3.66
N GLY A 153 -0.50 -13.72 2.92
CA GLY A 153 -1.88 -13.22 2.90
C GLY A 153 -2.89 -14.33 2.58
N THR A 154 -2.69 -15.10 1.50
CA THR A 154 -3.55 -16.24 1.15
C THR A 154 -3.70 -17.23 2.32
N ILE A 155 -2.58 -17.64 2.93
CA ILE A 155 -2.57 -18.62 4.03
C ILE A 155 -3.35 -18.12 5.24
N PHE A 156 -3.19 -16.85 5.63
CA PHE A 156 -3.96 -16.28 6.74
C PHE A 156 -5.43 -16.05 6.39
N ALA A 157 -5.75 -15.61 5.17
CA ALA A 157 -7.12 -15.43 4.71
C ALA A 157 -7.90 -16.74 4.74
N ASP A 158 -7.36 -17.79 4.11
CA ASP A 158 -7.94 -19.13 4.06
C ASP A 158 -7.99 -19.77 5.45
N GLY A 159 -6.91 -19.69 6.22
CA GLY A 159 -6.83 -20.25 7.57
C GLY A 159 -7.85 -19.65 8.53
N ILE A 160 -8.05 -18.33 8.50
CA ILE A 160 -9.07 -17.65 9.31
C ILE A 160 -10.48 -17.99 8.79
N ALA A 161 -10.68 -18.04 7.47
CA ALA A 161 -11.99 -18.37 6.89
C ALA A 161 -12.43 -19.81 7.23
N LEU A 162 -11.51 -20.78 7.11
CA LEU A 162 -11.75 -22.17 7.51
C LEU A 162 -12.01 -22.28 9.02
N ALA A 163 -11.22 -21.60 9.86
CA ALA A 163 -11.43 -21.63 11.31
C ALA A 163 -12.81 -21.08 11.71
N LEU A 164 -13.24 -19.96 11.12
CA LEU A 164 -14.58 -19.42 11.34
C LEU A 164 -15.67 -20.37 10.84
N LEU A 165 -15.57 -20.83 9.60
CA LEU A 165 -16.57 -21.70 8.98
C LEU A 165 -16.77 -22.99 9.79
N ILE A 166 -15.67 -23.66 10.18
CA ILE A 166 -15.70 -24.92 10.93
C ILE A 166 -16.31 -24.72 12.32
N VAL A 167 -15.88 -23.70 13.07
CA VAL A 167 -16.34 -23.51 14.46
C VAL A 167 -17.81 -23.12 14.50
N ASN A 168 -18.24 -22.17 13.66
CA ASN A 168 -19.64 -21.72 13.68
C ASN A 168 -20.59 -22.81 13.14
N MET A 169 -20.21 -23.53 12.07
CA MET A 169 -21.02 -24.66 11.59
C MET A 169 -21.01 -25.87 12.54
N ALA A 170 -20.06 -26.00 13.46
CA ALA A 170 -20.09 -27.04 14.49
C ALA A 170 -21.13 -26.77 15.59
N GLU A 171 -21.55 -25.51 15.76
CA GLU A 171 -22.62 -25.11 16.68
C GLU A 171 -24.01 -25.20 16.01
N GLU A 172 -24.12 -24.84 14.73
CA GLU A 172 -25.39 -24.91 13.97
C GLU A 172 -25.77 -26.33 13.51
N ASN A 173 -24.81 -27.21 13.19
CA ASN A 173 -25.10 -28.54 12.63
C ASN A 173 -25.69 -29.50 13.70
N PRO A 174 -26.90 -30.06 13.48
CA PRO A 174 -27.48 -31.05 14.40
C PRO A 174 -26.59 -32.30 14.53
N HIS A 175 -26.26 -32.67 15.77
CA HIS A 175 -25.40 -33.81 16.07
C HIS A 175 -25.92 -35.11 15.41
N GLY A 176 -25.11 -35.67 14.49
CA GLY A 176 -25.40 -36.93 13.80
C GLY A 176 -25.99 -36.80 12.40
N MET A 177 -26.25 -35.58 11.88
CA MET A 177 -26.58 -35.38 10.47
C MET A 177 -25.32 -35.16 9.63
N THR A 178 -25.32 -35.66 8.38
CA THR A 178 -24.28 -35.38 7.38
C THR A 178 -24.72 -34.23 6.45
N PRO A 179 -23.82 -33.32 6.02
CA PRO A 179 -24.16 -32.26 5.08
C PRO A 179 -24.74 -32.77 3.75
N PRO A 180 -25.59 -31.98 3.08
CA PRO A 180 -26.27 -32.40 1.86
C PRO A 180 -25.29 -32.58 0.68
N THR A 181 -25.52 -33.65 -0.10
CA THR A 181 -24.78 -33.96 -1.33
C THR A 181 -25.36 -33.19 -2.54
N PRO A 182 -24.53 -32.77 -3.50
CA PRO A 182 -25.01 -32.06 -4.69
C PRO A 182 -25.65 -32.97 -5.75
N ASP A 183 -26.60 -32.40 -6.50
CA ASP A 183 -27.14 -33.01 -7.72
C ASP A 183 -26.09 -33.01 -8.83
N LEU A 184 -25.56 -34.20 -9.15
CA LEU A 184 -24.49 -34.36 -10.12
C LEU A 184 -24.95 -34.10 -11.55
N SER A 185 -24.48 -32.99 -12.13
CA SER A 185 -24.63 -32.68 -13.56
C SER A 185 -23.28 -32.75 -14.29
N PHE A 186 -23.28 -33.19 -15.55
CA PHE A 186 -22.06 -33.21 -16.37
C PHE A 186 -21.44 -31.80 -16.49
N LYS A 187 -22.27 -30.75 -16.61
CA LYS A 187 -21.81 -29.36 -16.57
C LYS A 187 -21.03 -29.07 -15.28
N GLY A 188 -21.64 -29.30 -14.12
CA GLY A 188 -21.02 -29.01 -12.81
C GLY A 188 -19.73 -29.78 -12.56
N VAL A 189 -19.64 -31.03 -13.00
CA VAL A 189 -18.39 -31.81 -12.94
C VAL A 189 -17.32 -31.25 -13.88
N THR A 190 -17.69 -30.78 -15.08
CA THR A 190 -16.71 -30.20 -16.02
C THR A 190 -16.23 -28.80 -15.65
N THR A 191 -17.06 -27.92 -15.08
CA THR A 191 -16.67 -26.53 -14.76
C THR A 191 -15.55 -26.48 -13.71
N VAL A 192 -15.52 -27.43 -12.77
CA VAL A 192 -14.43 -27.63 -11.81
C VAL A 192 -13.05 -27.70 -12.46
N PHE A 193 -12.92 -28.24 -13.68
CA PHE A 193 -11.63 -28.26 -14.38
C PHE A 193 -11.17 -26.88 -14.84
N GLY A 194 -12.09 -25.94 -15.12
CA GLY A 194 -11.75 -24.55 -15.41
C GLY A 194 -11.13 -23.89 -14.18
N ASN A 195 -11.81 -23.98 -13.04
CA ASN A 195 -11.33 -23.45 -11.76
C ASN A 195 -9.96 -24.03 -11.36
N LEU A 196 -9.80 -25.36 -11.44
CA LEU A 196 -8.53 -26.04 -11.14
C LEU A 196 -7.41 -25.69 -12.15
N ALA A 197 -7.73 -25.46 -13.42
CA ALA A 197 -6.76 -25.04 -14.43
C ALA A 197 -6.26 -23.60 -14.19
N LEU A 198 -7.07 -22.74 -13.57
CA LEU A 198 -6.62 -21.44 -13.08
C LEU A 198 -5.71 -21.61 -11.85
N ALA A 199 -6.12 -22.47 -10.90
CA ALA A 199 -5.44 -22.64 -9.62
C ALA A 199 -4.03 -23.24 -9.71
N TYR A 200 -3.70 -24.04 -10.73
CA TYR A 200 -2.39 -24.71 -10.88
C TYR A 200 -1.40 -24.01 -11.83
N GLY A 201 -1.66 -22.74 -12.21
CA GLY A 201 -0.96 -22.03 -13.29
C GLY A 201 0.51 -21.64 -13.01
N ALA A 202 1.44 -22.61 -13.11
CA ALA A 202 2.86 -22.40 -12.76
C ALA A 202 3.86 -22.28 -13.94
N CYS A 203 3.48 -22.60 -15.18
CA CYS A 203 4.48 -22.82 -16.25
C CYS A 203 5.22 -21.56 -16.73
N ILE A 204 4.60 -20.38 -16.66
CA ILE A 204 5.20 -19.12 -17.15
C ILE A 204 6.49 -18.77 -16.40
N ILE A 205 6.59 -19.06 -15.09
CA ILE A 205 7.71 -18.64 -14.24
C ILE A 205 8.87 -19.66 -14.20
N ILE A 206 8.67 -20.87 -14.73
CA ILE A 206 9.69 -21.94 -14.74
C ILE A 206 10.95 -21.57 -15.57
N PRO A 207 10.86 -20.95 -16.76
CA PRO A 207 12.05 -20.50 -17.49
C PRO A 207 12.95 -19.58 -16.65
N THR A 208 12.37 -18.59 -15.96
CA THR A 208 13.11 -17.65 -15.10
C THR A 208 13.75 -18.38 -13.91
N LEU A 209 12.95 -19.10 -13.11
CA LEU A 209 13.43 -19.82 -11.92
C LEU A 209 14.46 -20.91 -12.24
N GLN A 210 14.42 -21.51 -13.43
CA GLN A 210 15.42 -22.49 -13.85
C GLN A 210 16.75 -21.85 -14.25
N HIS A 211 16.74 -20.66 -14.86
CA HIS A 211 17.96 -19.92 -15.19
C HIS A 211 18.62 -19.28 -13.97
N GLU A 212 17.83 -18.93 -12.94
CA GLU A 212 18.34 -18.45 -11.64
C GLU A 212 19.05 -19.54 -10.83
N HIS A 213 18.61 -20.80 -10.96
CA HIS A 213 19.07 -21.89 -10.10
C HIS A 213 20.49 -22.37 -10.48
N SER A 214 21.43 -22.33 -9.55
CA SER A 214 22.86 -22.67 -9.77
C SER A 214 23.11 -24.10 -10.25
N GLN A 215 22.11 -24.99 -10.12
CA GLN A 215 22.12 -26.35 -10.67
C GLN A 215 20.78 -26.66 -11.34
N PRO A 216 20.56 -26.23 -12.61
CA PRO A 216 19.24 -26.31 -13.26
C PRO A 216 18.74 -27.76 -13.41
N GLU A 217 19.65 -28.75 -13.49
CA GLU A 217 19.31 -30.19 -13.51
C GLU A 217 18.44 -30.65 -12.34
N ARG A 218 18.45 -29.92 -11.21
CA ARG A 218 17.60 -30.20 -10.04
C ARG A 218 16.17 -29.73 -10.22
N MET A 219 15.91 -28.73 -11.06
CA MET A 219 14.61 -28.08 -11.20
C MET A 219 13.42 -29.04 -11.44
N PRO A 220 13.53 -30.12 -12.25
CA PRO A 220 12.47 -31.11 -12.39
C PRO A 220 12.10 -31.81 -11.07
N ARG A 221 13.03 -31.94 -10.12
CA ARG A 221 12.76 -32.47 -8.76
C ARG A 221 12.10 -31.42 -7.87
N LEU A 222 12.52 -30.15 -7.97
CA LEU A 222 11.95 -29.05 -7.19
C LEU A 222 10.48 -28.82 -7.53
N ILE A 223 10.16 -28.85 -8.83
CA ILE A 223 8.78 -28.81 -9.33
C ILE A 223 7.92 -29.92 -8.73
N LEU A 224 8.41 -31.16 -8.71
CA LEU A 224 7.67 -32.30 -8.12
C LEU A 224 7.43 -32.10 -6.62
N VAL A 225 8.42 -31.61 -5.87
CA VAL A 225 8.27 -31.33 -4.42
C VAL A 225 7.27 -30.18 -4.19
N ALA A 226 7.45 -29.05 -4.88
CA ALA A 226 6.60 -27.86 -4.73
C ALA A 226 5.15 -28.15 -5.11
N GLN A 227 4.89 -28.76 -6.27
CA GLN A 227 3.54 -29.10 -6.70
C GLN A 227 2.86 -30.15 -5.80
N THR A 228 3.63 -31.06 -5.18
CA THR A 228 3.09 -31.98 -4.16
C THR A 228 2.65 -31.24 -2.90
N VAL A 229 3.44 -30.27 -2.43
CA VAL A 229 3.09 -29.43 -1.27
C VAL A 229 1.89 -28.53 -1.56
N ILE A 230 1.85 -27.89 -2.73
CA ILE A 230 0.69 -27.12 -3.22
C ILE A 230 -0.56 -28.01 -3.24
N SER A 231 -0.47 -29.21 -3.81
CA SER A 231 -1.59 -30.15 -3.87
C SER A 231 -2.06 -30.62 -2.50
N GLY A 232 -1.16 -30.81 -1.54
CA GLY A 232 -1.51 -31.10 -0.14
C GLY A 232 -2.27 -29.95 0.52
N PHE A 233 -1.80 -28.71 0.35
CA PHE A 233 -2.45 -27.50 0.86
C PHE A 233 -3.83 -27.28 0.22
N PHE A 234 -3.92 -27.33 -1.11
CA PHE A 234 -5.17 -27.18 -1.86
C PHE A 234 -6.19 -28.26 -1.52
N LEU A 235 -5.78 -29.53 -1.37
CA LEU A 235 -6.69 -30.61 -0.96
C LEU A 235 -7.21 -30.39 0.47
N LEU A 236 -6.34 -29.93 1.38
CA LEU A 236 -6.72 -29.58 2.75
C LEU A 236 -7.76 -28.45 2.78
N VAL A 237 -7.50 -27.34 2.07
CA VAL A 237 -8.45 -26.21 1.96
C VAL A 237 -9.78 -26.65 1.32
N SER A 238 -9.72 -27.48 0.28
CA SER A 238 -10.91 -28.05 -0.39
C SER A 238 -11.80 -28.81 0.60
N ILE A 239 -11.21 -29.77 1.32
CA ILE A 239 -11.95 -30.67 2.22
C ILE A 239 -12.43 -29.91 3.46
N LEU A 240 -11.56 -29.08 4.06
CA LEU A 240 -11.92 -28.29 5.25
C LEU A 240 -13.00 -27.23 4.95
N GLY A 241 -13.04 -26.69 3.73
CA GLY A 241 -14.06 -25.70 3.34
C GLY A 241 -15.42 -26.29 3.02
N VAL A 242 -15.53 -27.60 2.75
CA VAL A 242 -16.78 -28.25 2.33
C VAL A 242 -17.37 -29.21 3.36
N PHE A 243 -16.58 -29.81 4.27
CA PHE A 243 -17.09 -30.85 5.18
C PHE A 243 -18.10 -30.39 6.24
N SER A 244 -18.20 -29.09 6.50
CA SER A 244 -19.18 -28.54 7.44
C SER A 244 -20.48 -28.06 6.77
N THR A 245 -20.50 -27.95 5.44
CA THR A 245 -21.52 -27.22 4.64
C THR A 245 -22.05 -28.00 3.43
N GLY A 246 -21.32 -28.99 2.94
CA GLY A 246 -21.71 -29.78 1.77
C GLY A 246 -21.95 -28.92 0.52
N CYS A 247 -23.02 -29.22 -0.22
CA CYS A 247 -23.39 -28.48 -1.43
C CYS A 247 -23.81 -27.01 -1.20
N GLN A 248 -23.95 -26.55 0.06
CA GLN A 248 -24.27 -25.15 0.38
C GLN A 248 -23.06 -24.22 0.37
N THR A 249 -21.84 -24.74 0.19
CA THR A 249 -20.62 -23.92 0.14
C THR A 249 -20.62 -23.03 -1.13
N PRO A 250 -20.53 -21.69 -1.01
CA PRO A 250 -20.42 -20.81 -2.18
C PRO A 250 -19.14 -21.07 -3.00
N GLY A 251 -19.15 -20.63 -4.26
CA GLY A 251 -17.99 -20.71 -5.18
C GLY A 251 -16.76 -19.88 -4.80
N ASN A 252 -16.71 -19.34 -3.59
CA ASN A 252 -15.59 -18.60 -3.03
C ASN A 252 -15.59 -18.76 -1.49
N LEU A 253 -14.48 -19.26 -0.94
CA LEU A 253 -14.31 -19.56 0.49
C LEU A 253 -14.53 -18.37 1.46
N LEU A 254 -14.37 -17.13 1.01
CA LEU A 254 -14.55 -15.94 1.87
C LEU A 254 -16.03 -15.52 1.99
N PHE A 255 -16.89 -15.79 1.01
CA PHE A 255 -18.29 -15.40 1.08
C PHE A 255 -19.16 -16.14 2.12
N PRO A 256 -19.01 -17.45 2.42
CA PRO A 256 -19.83 -18.11 3.45
C PRO A 256 -19.63 -17.55 4.86
N ILE A 257 -18.44 -17.03 5.21
CA ILE A 257 -18.19 -16.42 6.52
C ILE A 257 -18.70 -14.97 6.65
N ALA A 258 -19.10 -14.36 5.52
CA ALA A 258 -19.41 -12.93 5.46
C ALA A 258 -20.92 -12.61 5.50
N GLY A 259 -21.78 -13.59 5.22
CA GLY A 259 -23.24 -13.46 5.27
C GLY A 259 -23.86 -14.49 6.21
N THR A 260 -25.16 -14.33 6.48
CA THR A 260 -25.95 -15.21 7.36
C THR A 260 -26.60 -16.39 6.63
N GLY A 261 -26.24 -16.62 5.36
CA GLY A 261 -26.88 -17.64 4.50
C GLY A 261 -26.70 -19.10 4.94
N LEU A 262 -25.80 -19.34 5.90
CA LEU A 262 -25.53 -20.65 6.50
C LEU A 262 -26.08 -20.76 7.95
N GLY A 263 -26.94 -19.83 8.39
CA GLY A 263 -27.54 -19.81 9.73
C GLY A 263 -26.74 -18.97 10.74
N PHE A 264 -25.43 -19.17 10.81
CA PHE A 264 -24.57 -18.50 11.79
C PHE A 264 -24.24 -17.02 11.48
N THR A 265 -23.74 -16.30 12.49
CA THR A 265 -23.11 -14.97 12.36
C THR A 265 -21.67 -15.01 12.88
N ALA A 266 -20.67 -15.07 12.00
CA ALA A 266 -19.27 -15.09 12.41
C ALA A 266 -18.81 -13.75 13.02
N ASN A 267 -17.80 -13.80 13.89
CA ASN A 267 -17.21 -12.60 14.48
C ASN A 267 -16.64 -11.67 13.39
N ARG A 268 -17.22 -10.46 13.28
CA ARG A 268 -16.94 -9.49 12.22
C ARG A 268 -15.46 -9.07 12.16
N GLY A 269 -14.73 -9.06 13.27
CA GLY A 269 -13.30 -8.73 13.29
C GLY A 269 -12.45 -9.74 12.52
N PHE A 270 -12.66 -11.04 12.76
CA PHE A 270 -11.95 -12.09 12.02
C PHE A 270 -12.38 -12.18 10.56
N VAL A 271 -13.66 -11.92 10.25
CA VAL A 271 -14.14 -11.79 8.86
C VAL A 271 -13.40 -10.65 8.13
N VAL A 272 -13.37 -9.46 8.72
CA VAL A 272 -12.63 -8.30 8.17
C VAL A 272 -11.15 -8.64 7.98
N LEU A 273 -10.51 -9.32 8.95
CA LEU A 273 -9.10 -9.68 8.87
C LEU A 273 -8.80 -10.66 7.72
N SER A 274 -9.63 -11.69 7.52
CA SER A 274 -9.51 -12.61 6.38
C SER A 274 -9.66 -11.87 5.04
N PHE A 275 -10.65 -10.99 4.93
CA PHE A 275 -10.89 -10.18 3.72
C PHE A 275 -9.75 -9.20 3.43
N LEU A 276 -9.14 -8.58 4.46
CA LEU A 276 -7.98 -7.70 4.30
C LEU A 276 -6.74 -8.47 3.82
N PHE A 277 -6.48 -9.67 4.36
CA PHE A 277 -5.37 -10.51 3.90
C PHE A 277 -5.56 -10.99 2.45
N MET A 278 -6.79 -11.32 2.04
CA MET A 278 -7.06 -11.64 0.63
C MET A 278 -6.99 -10.40 -0.27
N GLN A 279 -7.44 -9.23 0.20
CA GLN A 279 -7.30 -7.99 -0.57
C GLN A 279 -5.82 -7.63 -0.78
N LEU A 280 -4.95 -7.86 0.20
CA LEU A 280 -3.49 -7.72 0.09
C LEU A 280 -2.90 -8.68 -0.97
N HIS A 281 -3.35 -9.93 -1.00
CA HIS A 281 -2.96 -10.87 -2.05
C HIS A 281 -3.39 -10.35 -3.43
N VAL A 282 -4.66 -9.97 -3.58
CA VAL A 282 -5.27 -9.54 -4.86
C VAL A 282 -4.61 -8.28 -5.43
N THR A 283 -4.25 -7.30 -4.59
CA THR A 283 -3.58 -6.07 -5.06
C THR A 283 -2.13 -6.32 -5.50
N ILE A 284 -1.39 -7.20 -4.81
CA ILE A 284 -0.03 -7.60 -5.21
C ILE A 284 -0.07 -8.48 -6.47
N ALA A 285 -0.96 -9.46 -6.53
CA ALA A 285 -1.09 -10.36 -7.68
C ALA A 285 -1.44 -9.60 -8.97
N PHE A 286 -2.25 -8.54 -8.86
CA PHE A 286 -2.56 -7.65 -10.00
C PHE A 286 -1.31 -7.00 -10.60
N SER A 287 -0.46 -6.36 -9.78
CA SER A 287 0.73 -5.69 -10.31
C SER A 287 1.78 -6.68 -10.82
N VAL A 288 2.02 -7.78 -10.09
CA VAL A 288 2.99 -8.82 -10.49
C VAL A 288 2.60 -9.49 -11.81
N ILE A 289 1.33 -9.88 -11.98
CA ILE A 289 0.90 -10.68 -13.16
C ILE A 289 0.68 -9.80 -14.40
N PHE A 290 0.31 -8.52 -14.24
CA PHE A 290 0.09 -7.64 -15.40
C PHE A 290 1.40 -7.04 -15.96
N PHE A 291 2.46 -6.96 -15.13
CA PHE A 291 3.72 -6.33 -15.49
C PHE A 291 4.40 -6.87 -16.78
N PRO A 292 4.47 -8.19 -17.03
CA PRO A 292 4.99 -8.72 -18.30
C PRO A 292 4.22 -8.25 -19.54
N VAL A 293 2.91 -8.01 -19.42
CA VAL A 293 2.07 -7.53 -20.53
C VAL A 293 2.45 -6.11 -20.93
N PHE A 294 2.77 -5.25 -19.94
CA PHE A 294 3.28 -3.90 -20.22
C PHE A 294 4.57 -3.95 -21.04
N GLN A 295 5.54 -4.78 -20.64
CA GLN A 295 6.83 -4.90 -21.34
C GLN A 295 6.65 -5.41 -22.79
N ILE A 296 5.82 -6.45 -22.99
CA ILE A 296 5.50 -7.01 -24.31
C ILE A 296 4.86 -5.94 -25.21
N LEU A 297 3.86 -5.21 -24.71
CA LEU A 297 3.16 -4.20 -25.52
C LEU A 297 3.97 -2.90 -25.71
N GLU A 298 4.84 -2.51 -24.77
CA GLU A 298 5.81 -1.43 -24.98
C GLU A 298 6.77 -1.77 -26.14
N ARG A 299 7.27 -3.00 -26.21
CA ARG A 299 8.17 -3.45 -27.29
C ARG A 299 7.46 -3.56 -28.64
N LEU A 300 6.21 -4.05 -28.66
CA LEU A 300 5.41 -4.19 -29.88
C LEU A 300 4.85 -2.86 -30.40
N VAL A 301 4.37 -1.96 -29.54
CA VAL A 301 3.64 -0.74 -29.92
C VAL A 301 4.55 0.50 -29.94
N LEU A 302 5.46 0.63 -28.98
CA LEU A 302 6.33 1.81 -28.84
C LEU A 302 7.75 1.58 -29.37
N GLY A 303 8.16 0.32 -29.56
CA GLY A 303 9.50 -0.04 -30.00
C GLY A 303 10.59 0.12 -28.93
N LEU A 304 10.19 0.27 -27.66
CA LEU A 304 11.10 0.24 -26.51
C LEU A 304 11.66 -1.18 -26.33
N HIS A 305 12.71 -1.34 -25.52
CA HIS A 305 13.30 -2.66 -25.20
C HIS A 305 13.69 -3.45 -26.44
N LYS A 306 14.35 -2.79 -27.41
CA LYS A 306 14.97 -3.39 -28.60
C LYS A 306 16.45 -3.09 -28.57
N PHE A 307 17.28 -4.12 -28.51
CA PHE A 307 18.73 -3.97 -28.50
C PHE A 307 19.28 -3.72 -29.92
N PRO A 308 20.25 -2.81 -30.11
CA PRO A 308 20.95 -2.67 -31.39
C PRO A 308 21.86 -3.89 -31.62
N VAL A 309 21.86 -4.42 -32.84
CA VAL A 309 22.53 -5.69 -33.18
C VAL A 309 23.93 -5.45 -33.75
N GLU A 310 24.94 -6.04 -33.11
CA GLU A 310 26.19 -6.43 -33.77
C GLU A 310 26.35 -7.96 -33.70
N GLU A 311 26.92 -8.54 -34.75
CA GLU A 311 26.77 -9.92 -35.25
C GLU A 311 26.96 -11.09 -34.25
N GLU A 312 25.90 -11.51 -33.54
CA GLU A 312 25.60 -12.93 -33.23
C GLU A 312 24.06 -13.14 -33.10
N PRO A 313 23.51 -14.37 -33.26
CA PRO A 313 22.11 -14.57 -33.62
C PRO A 313 21.09 -14.46 -32.47
N ASP A 314 20.09 -13.60 -32.68
CA ASP A 314 18.75 -13.54 -32.04
C ASP A 314 18.66 -13.86 -30.53
N ILE A 315 18.82 -12.83 -29.70
CA ILE A 315 18.38 -12.81 -28.30
C ILE A 315 17.68 -11.46 -28.01
N ASP A 316 16.36 -11.45 -27.92
CA ASP A 316 15.58 -10.25 -27.58
C ASP A 316 14.23 -10.64 -26.92
N MET A 317 14.19 -10.68 -25.57
CA MET A 317 13.32 -11.62 -24.82
C MET A 317 12.69 -11.11 -23.50
N GLU A 318 11.49 -10.53 -23.64
CA GLU A 318 10.27 -10.72 -22.82
C GLU A 318 10.34 -11.31 -21.37
N THR A 319 11.11 -10.75 -20.42
CA THR A 319 10.78 -10.72 -18.95
C THR A 319 11.79 -9.88 -18.15
N GLN A 320 11.32 -9.04 -17.22
CA GLN A 320 11.99 -8.83 -15.93
C GLN A 320 11.05 -9.10 -14.76
N ALA A 321 11.48 -9.96 -13.85
CA ALA A 321 10.78 -10.25 -12.60
C ALA A 321 11.80 -10.59 -11.49
N ILE A 322 12.46 -9.55 -10.96
CA ILE A 322 13.22 -9.52 -9.68
C ILE A 322 14.62 -10.17 -9.70
N GLU A 323 15.51 -9.63 -8.86
CA GLU A 323 16.91 -10.08 -8.68
C GLU A 323 17.19 -10.74 -7.32
N ALA A 324 18.38 -11.36 -7.22
CA ALA A 324 19.17 -11.67 -6.00
C ALA A 324 18.68 -12.86 -5.14
N THR A 325 19.46 -13.89 -4.76
CA THR A 325 20.92 -14.01 -4.47
C THR A 325 21.38 -15.49 -4.47
N THR A 326 22.60 -15.93 -4.86
CA THR A 326 23.81 -15.33 -5.52
C THR A 326 24.86 -16.45 -5.78
N SER A 327 25.63 -16.41 -6.89
CA SER A 327 26.85 -17.25 -7.10
C SER A 327 28.13 -16.48 -7.54
N TYR A 328 28.16 -15.18 -7.23
CA TYR A 328 29.34 -14.38 -6.80
C TYR A 328 30.57 -14.11 -7.69
N VAL A 329 30.81 -14.75 -8.85
CA VAL A 329 32.00 -14.41 -9.69
C VAL A 329 31.65 -14.03 -11.13
N ASP A 330 31.19 -14.97 -11.95
CA ASP A 330 31.10 -14.78 -13.41
C ASP A 330 29.96 -13.81 -13.81
N SER A 331 28.82 -13.86 -13.10
CA SER A 331 27.63 -13.07 -13.40
C SER A 331 27.84 -11.56 -13.32
N LYS A 332 28.82 -11.07 -12.52
CA LYS A 332 29.02 -9.63 -12.30
C LYS A 332 29.38 -8.87 -13.60
N LYS A 333 29.94 -9.57 -14.60
CA LYS A 333 30.26 -8.99 -15.90
C LYS A 333 29.08 -9.00 -16.90
N ARG A 334 28.09 -9.90 -16.74
CA ARG A 334 26.86 -9.87 -17.57
C ARG A 334 25.79 -8.92 -17.02
N LEU A 335 25.90 -8.51 -15.77
CA LEU A 335 24.89 -7.67 -15.12
C LEU A 335 24.99 -6.20 -15.55
N SER A 336 26.21 -5.65 -15.59
CA SER A 336 26.50 -4.32 -16.16
C SER A 336 25.94 -4.18 -17.57
N ASP A 337 26.20 -5.18 -18.39
CA ASP A 337 26.00 -5.16 -19.84
C ASP A 337 24.50 -5.28 -20.23
N ILE A 338 23.59 -5.47 -19.27
CA ILE A 338 22.13 -5.66 -19.48
C ILE A 338 21.27 -4.67 -18.67
N GLU A 339 21.66 -4.26 -17.46
CA GLU A 339 20.85 -3.31 -16.67
C GLU A 339 20.88 -1.88 -17.23
N GLU A 340 22.04 -1.38 -17.67
CA GLU A 340 22.19 -0.03 -18.21
C GLU A 340 21.22 0.25 -19.40
N PRO A 341 21.16 -0.57 -20.47
CA PRO A 341 20.31 -0.28 -21.63
C PRO A 341 18.79 -0.30 -21.32
N ILE A 342 18.32 -1.03 -20.32
CA ILE A 342 16.88 -1.07 -19.96
C ILE A 342 16.46 0.23 -19.28
N PHE A 343 17.29 0.78 -18.38
CA PHE A 343 16.99 2.07 -17.77
C PHE A 343 17.16 3.20 -18.80
N ASP A 344 18.16 3.11 -19.69
CA ASP A 344 18.38 4.05 -20.79
C ASP A 344 17.21 4.12 -21.78
N ALA A 345 16.53 3.00 -22.06
CA ALA A 345 15.35 2.97 -22.92
C ALA A 345 14.22 3.91 -22.42
N TYR A 346 14.11 4.11 -21.09
CA TYR A 346 13.17 5.08 -20.51
C TYR A 346 13.75 6.50 -20.38
N LYS A 347 15.08 6.66 -20.27
CA LYS A 347 15.77 7.98 -20.25
C LYS A 347 15.60 8.75 -21.57
N ALA A 348 15.35 8.05 -22.69
CA ALA A 348 15.08 8.68 -23.97
C ALA A 348 13.88 9.67 -23.87
N PRO A 349 14.00 10.91 -24.39
CA PRO A 349 13.05 11.98 -24.10
C PRO A 349 11.62 11.64 -24.54
N GLY A 350 10.72 11.52 -23.56
CA GLY A 350 9.31 11.17 -23.76
C GLY A 350 9.01 9.67 -23.91
N ALA A 351 10.01 8.77 -23.81
CA ALA A 351 9.79 7.32 -23.83
C ALA A 351 8.95 6.86 -22.64
N TYR A 352 9.35 7.22 -21.41
CA TYR A 352 8.58 6.93 -20.20
C TYR A 352 7.14 7.47 -20.27
N PHE A 353 6.92 8.69 -20.77
CA PHE A 353 5.56 9.24 -20.92
C PHE A 353 4.68 8.40 -21.86
N LYS A 354 5.22 7.92 -22.99
CA LYS A 354 4.50 7.01 -23.90
C LYS A 354 4.16 5.68 -23.22
N ALA A 355 5.10 5.11 -22.45
CA ALA A 355 4.86 3.91 -21.67
C ALA A 355 3.74 4.12 -20.64
N CYS A 356 3.80 5.21 -19.84
CA CYS A 356 2.75 5.55 -18.88
C CYS A 356 1.35 5.66 -19.53
N VAL A 357 1.25 6.29 -20.70
CA VAL A 357 -0.01 6.39 -21.45
C VAL A 357 -0.50 5.00 -21.88
N LEU A 358 0.38 4.14 -22.42
CA LEU A 358 0.03 2.77 -22.81
C LEU A 358 -0.46 1.93 -21.62
N ARG A 359 0.28 1.92 -20.50
CA ARG A 359 -0.12 1.19 -19.28
C ARG A 359 -1.46 1.69 -18.72
N THR A 360 -1.66 3.01 -18.69
CA THR A 360 -2.91 3.62 -18.23
C THR A 360 -4.10 3.20 -19.11
N LEU A 361 -3.93 3.18 -20.43
CA LEU A 361 -4.96 2.72 -21.37
C LEU A 361 -5.29 1.22 -21.18
N MET A 362 -4.28 0.38 -20.96
CA MET A 362 -4.49 -1.05 -20.68
C MET A 362 -5.28 -1.28 -19.38
N ILE A 363 -4.95 -0.57 -18.31
CA ILE A 363 -5.66 -0.63 -17.02
C ILE A 363 -7.10 -0.12 -17.19
N ALA A 364 -7.32 0.95 -17.96
CA ALA A 364 -8.66 1.45 -18.27
C ALA A 364 -9.52 0.44 -19.05
N VAL A 365 -8.94 -0.27 -20.02
CA VAL A 365 -9.62 -1.36 -20.75
C VAL A 365 -9.97 -2.51 -19.81
N CYS A 366 -9.03 -2.95 -18.97
CA CYS A 366 -9.29 -4.01 -17.98
C CYS A 366 -10.38 -3.60 -16.97
N CYS A 367 -10.40 -2.34 -16.54
CA CYS A 367 -11.43 -1.76 -15.68
C CYS A 367 -12.82 -1.81 -16.34
N VAL A 368 -12.94 -1.39 -17.60
CA VAL A 368 -14.22 -1.46 -18.35
C VAL A 368 -14.71 -2.91 -18.50
N ILE A 369 -13.81 -3.85 -18.84
CA ILE A 369 -14.18 -5.27 -18.97
C ILE A 369 -14.58 -5.87 -17.61
N ALA A 370 -13.87 -5.52 -16.53
CA ALA A 370 -14.22 -5.93 -15.17
C ALA A 370 -15.61 -5.42 -14.75
N VAL A 371 -15.97 -4.16 -15.07
CA VAL A 371 -17.32 -3.62 -14.83
C VAL A 371 -18.39 -4.39 -15.61
N LEU A 372 -18.11 -4.83 -16.84
CA LEU A 372 -19.05 -5.59 -17.68
C LEU A 372 -19.25 -7.04 -17.21
N TRP A 373 -18.24 -7.67 -16.61
CA TRP A 373 -18.31 -9.08 -16.15
C TRP A 373 -18.44 -9.24 -14.64
N LYS A 374 -18.66 -8.15 -13.89
CA LYS A 374 -18.64 -8.12 -12.42
C LYS A 374 -19.55 -9.16 -11.74
N ASP A 375 -20.71 -9.43 -12.35
CA ASP A 375 -21.76 -10.32 -11.84
C ASP A 375 -21.52 -11.80 -12.19
N HIS A 376 -20.46 -12.10 -12.95
CA HIS A 376 -20.15 -13.42 -13.50
C HIS A 376 -18.77 -13.95 -13.09
N LEU A 377 -18.25 -13.53 -11.92
CA LEU A 377 -16.90 -13.86 -11.42
C LEU A 377 -16.53 -15.35 -11.53
N GLY A 378 -17.43 -16.27 -11.15
CA GLY A 378 -17.18 -17.72 -11.26
C GLY A 378 -17.01 -18.18 -12.70
N ALA A 379 -17.93 -17.81 -13.60
CA ALA A 379 -17.82 -18.11 -15.03
C ALA A 379 -16.58 -17.46 -15.66
N LEU A 380 -16.18 -16.27 -15.19
CA LEU A 380 -14.93 -15.62 -15.60
C LEU A 380 -13.71 -16.42 -15.18
N MET A 381 -13.58 -16.82 -13.91
CA MET A 381 -12.48 -17.66 -13.44
C MET A 381 -12.38 -18.97 -14.23
N ASP A 382 -13.50 -19.66 -14.40
CA ASP A 382 -13.58 -20.93 -15.12
C ASP A 382 -13.27 -20.75 -16.62
N PHE A 383 -13.69 -19.64 -17.25
CA PHE A 383 -13.34 -19.30 -18.63
C PHE A 383 -11.83 -19.05 -18.81
N VAL A 384 -11.21 -18.26 -17.93
CA VAL A 384 -9.76 -17.94 -18.01
C VAL A 384 -8.92 -19.20 -17.77
N GLY A 385 -9.33 -20.03 -16.82
CA GLY A 385 -8.69 -21.32 -16.52
C GLY A 385 -8.82 -22.33 -17.65
N ALA A 386 -10.03 -22.53 -18.17
CA ALA A 386 -10.28 -23.48 -19.26
C ALA A 386 -9.66 -23.04 -20.59
N SER A 387 -9.62 -21.74 -20.90
CA SER A 387 -9.06 -21.26 -22.16
C SER A 387 -7.53 -21.09 -22.06
N THR A 388 -7.09 -19.91 -21.61
CA THR A 388 -5.70 -19.49 -21.70
C THR A 388 -4.79 -20.19 -20.70
N SER A 389 -5.23 -20.45 -19.47
CA SER A 389 -4.40 -21.18 -18.50
C SER A 389 -4.17 -22.62 -18.92
N SER A 390 -5.21 -23.35 -19.35
CA SER A 390 -5.03 -24.73 -19.87
C SER A 390 -4.12 -24.79 -21.10
N LEU A 391 -4.16 -23.78 -21.96
CA LEU A 391 -3.29 -23.73 -23.14
C LEU A 391 -1.82 -23.48 -22.76
N VAL A 392 -1.55 -22.52 -21.88
CA VAL A 392 -0.21 -22.11 -21.44
C VAL A 392 0.42 -23.10 -20.45
N ASN A 393 -0.36 -23.59 -19.47
CA ASN A 393 0.15 -24.40 -18.35
C ASN A 393 0.05 -25.91 -18.54
N MET A 394 -0.57 -26.39 -19.63
CA MET A 394 -0.79 -27.82 -19.83
C MET A 394 -0.62 -28.27 -21.30
N ILE A 395 -1.33 -27.66 -22.26
CA ILE A 395 -1.33 -28.11 -23.67
C ILE A 395 0.00 -27.80 -24.37
N LEU A 396 0.47 -26.54 -24.34
CA LEU A 396 1.73 -26.15 -24.98
C LEU A 396 2.97 -26.85 -24.37
N PRO A 397 3.17 -26.90 -23.03
CA PRO A 397 4.31 -27.58 -22.42
C PRO A 397 4.47 -29.05 -22.81
N ILE A 398 3.37 -29.81 -22.79
CA ILE A 398 3.40 -31.24 -23.13
C ILE A 398 3.64 -31.42 -24.63
N THR A 399 3.09 -30.53 -25.47
CA THR A 399 3.32 -30.53 -26.92
C THR A 399 4.78 -30.23 -27.27
N PHE A 400 5.40 -29.24 -26.62
CA PHE A 400 6.82 -28.92 -26.77
C PHE A 400 7.71 -30.09 -26.36
N TYR A 401 7.47 -30.68 -25.17
CA TYR A 401 8.21 -31.85 -24.71
C TYR A 401 8.07 -33.06 -25.65
N LEU A 402 6.85 -33.38 -26.09
CA LEU A 402 6.62 -34.45 -27.07
C LEU A 402 7.32 -34.17 -28.41
N LYS A 403 7.36 -32.92 -28.86
CA LYS A 403 8.04 -32.50 -30.10
C LYS A 403 9.56 -32.64 -29.99
N THR A 404 10.16 -32.19 -28.89
CA THR A 404 11.61 -32.28 -28.63
C THR A 404 12.08 -33.71 -28.42
N PHE A 405 11.39 -34.49 -27.60
CA PHE A 405 11.83 -35.82 -27.16
C PHE A 405 11.11 -36.99 -27.84
N TRP A 406 10.43 -36.75 -28.98
CA TRP A 406 9.74 -37.78 -29.75
C TRP A 406 10.56 -39.06 -30.02
N PRO A 407 11.86 -39.03 -30.39
CA PRO A 407 12.60 -40.28 -30.59
C PRO A 407 12.92 -41.04 -29.30
N THR A 408 13.08 -40.35 -28.16
CA THR A 408 13.60 -40.94 -26.90
C THR A 408 12.52 -41.33 -25.88
N VAL A 409 11.37 -40.66 -25.85
CA VAL A 409 10.29 -40.93 -24.88
C VAL A 409 9.70 -42.34 -25.03
N SER A 410 9.35 -42.98 -23.91
CA SER A 410 8.78 -44.33 -23.90
C SER A 410 7.40 -44.40 -24.58
N LYS A 411 6.99 -45.60 -25.05
CA LYS A 411 5.66 -45.79 -25.64
C LYS A 411 4.52 -45.49 -24.66
N GLY A 412 4.68 -45.85 -23.38
CA GLY A 412 3.68 -45.58 -22.35
C GLY A 412 3.53 -44.09 -22.04
N GLU A 413 4.65 -43.39 -21.90
CA GLU A 413 4.68 -41.94 -21.64
C GLU A 413 4.14 -41.13 -22.83
N LYS A 414 4.44 -41.53 -24.08
CA LYS A 414 3.80 -40.95 -25.28
C LYS A 414 2.27 -41.07 -25.22
N VAL A 415 1.75 -42.25 -24.91
CA VAL A 415 0.29 -42.47 -24.81
C VAL A 415 -0.30 -41.62 -23.68
N PHE A 416 0.35 -41.60 -22.50
CA PHE A 416 -0.08 -40.77 -21.38
C PHE A 416 -0.12 -39.28 -21.72
N ALA A 417 0.96 -38.74 -22.28
CA ALA A 417 1.07 -37.33 -22.66
C ALA A 417 0.05 -36.92 -23.74
N ILE A 418 -0.19 -37.78 -24.74
CA ILE A 418 -1.21 -37.57 -25.76
C ILE A 418 -2.62 -37.61 -25.14
N VAL A 419 -2.90 -38.54 -24.23
CA VAL A 419 -4.18 -38.62 -23.51
C VAL A 419 -4.40 -37.38 -22.63
N CYS A 420 -3.37 -36.90 -21.94
CA CYS A 420 -3.43 -35.63 -21.21
C CYS A 420 -3.83 -34.49 -22.15
N VAL A 421 -3.08 -34.25 -23.24
CA VAL A 421 -3.39 -33.17 -24.21
C VAL A 421 -4.79 -33.30 -24.79
N LEU A 422 -5.25 -34.50 -25.16
CA LEU A 422 -6.60 -34.70 -25.71
C LEU A 422 -7.71 -34.38 -24.69
N ILE A 423 -7.56 -34.80 -23.43
CA ILE A 423 -8.50 -34.48 -22.35
C ILE A 423 -8.47 -32.97 -22.07
N SER A 424 -7.28 -32.37 -21.98
CA SER A 424 -7.10 -30.92 -21.78
C SER A 424 -7.77 -30.11 -22.89
N CYS A 425 -7.55 -30.46 -24.17
CA CYS A 425 -8.18 -29.78 -25.30
C CYS A 425 -9.71 -29.93 -25.31
N PHE A 426 -10.24 -31.11 -25.01
CA PHE A 426 -11.69 -31.33 -24.93
C PHE A 426 -12.32 -30.47 -23.82
N LEU A 427 -11.76 -30.50 -22.60
CA LEU A 427 -12.26 -29.75 -21.46
C LEU A 427 -12.09 -28.24 -21.66
N ALA A 428 -10.95 -27.79 -22.20
CA ALA A 428 -10.69 -26.40 -22.54
C ALA A 428 -11.77 -25.84 -23.45
N VAL A 429 -12.07 -26.53 -24.55
CA VAL A 429 -13.13 -26.13 -25.50
C VAL A 429 -14.52 -26.23 -24.87
N TYR A 430 -14.85 -27.34 -24.20
CA TYR A 430 -16.19 -27.55 -23.65
C TYR A 430 -16.55 -26.55 -22.54
N VAL A 431 -15.64 -26.33 -21.58
CA VAL A 431 -15.88 -25.40 -20.47
C VAL A 431 -15.88 -23.97 -20.99
N SER A 432 -14.92 -23.55 -21.81
CA SER A 432 -14.87 -22.18 -22.36
C SER A 432 -16.09 -21.83 -23.21
N ILE A 433 -16.70 -22.79 -23.92
CA ILE A 433 -17.95 -22.57 -24.65
C ILE A 433 -19.13 -22.38 -23.68
N ASN A 434 -19.16 -23.09 -22.56
CA ASN A 434 -20.28 -23.00 -21.63
C ASN A 434 -20.21 -21.77 -20.72
N THR A 435 -19.03 -21.43 -20.22
CA THR A 435 -18.81 -20.19 -19.44
C THR A 435 -18.80 -18.96 -20.34
N GLY A 436 -18.26 -19.06 -21.55
CA GLY A 436 -18.34 -18.01 -22.57
C GLY A 436 -19.77 -17.64 -22.96
N LYS A 437 -20.71 -18.61 -23.03
CA LYS A 437 -22.14 -18.29 -23.22
C LYS A 437 -22.71 -17.41 -22.12
N GLU A 438 -22.27 -17.61 -20.87
CA GLU A 438 -22.72 -16.82 -19.72
C GLU A 438 -22.09 -15.41 -19.72
N LEU A 439 -20.83 -15.29 -20.14
CA LEU A 439 -20.09 -14.01 -20.20
C LEU A 439 -20.44 -13.12 -21.40
N PHE A 440 -20.70 -13.71 -22.57
CA PHE A 440 -20.88 -12.98 -23.84
C PHE A 440 -22.34 -12.96 -24.34
N THR A 441 -23.15 -13.94 -23.92
CA THR A 441 -24.57 -14.05 -24.32
C THR A 441 -25.47 -14.41 -23.13
N PRO A 442 -25.42 -13.65 -22.01
CA PRO A 442 -26.21 -13.96 -20.81
C PRO A 442 -27.69 -14.08 -21.15
N SER A 443 -28.23 -15.29 -21.00
CA SER A 443 -29.66 -15.56 -21.19
C SER A 443 -30.43 -14.75 -20.17
N LYS A 444 -31.29 -13.82 -20.65
CA LYS A 444 -32.05 -12.88 -19.81
C LYS A 444 -32.64 -13.59 -18.58
N PRO A 445 -32.21 -13.24 -17.35
CA PRO A 445 -32.85 -13.75 -16.15
C PRO A 445 -34.34 -13.37 -16.17
N ASP A 446 -35.21 -14.28 -15.74
CA ASP A 446 -36.56 -13.90 -15.35
C ASP A 446 -36.42 -12.91 -14.16
N PRO A 447 -36.90 -11.66 -14.28
CA PRO A 447 -36.70 -10.62 -13.26
C PRO A 447 -37.44 -10.89 -11.94
N THR A 448 -37.99 -12.09 -11.77
CA THR A 448 -38.72 -12.55 -10.59
C THR A 448 -37.97 -13.57 -9.73
N ILE A 449 -36.66 -13.81 -9.93
CA ILE A 449 -35.88 -14.80 -9.16
C ILE A 449 -34.56 -14.20 -8.62
N LEU A 450 -34.36 -14.28 -7.29
CA LEU A 450 -33.20 -13.71 -6.58
C LEU A 450 -32.23 -14.76 -6.00
N PHE A 451 -32.70 -15.98 -5.71
CA PHE A 451 -31.89 -17.06 -5.13
C PHE A 451 -32.03 -18.35 -5.96
N PRO A 452 -31.17 -18.58 -6.97
CA PRO A 452 -31.38 -19.60 -8.00
C PRO A 452 -31.10 -21.06 -7.54
N LEU A 453 -30.60 -21.27 -6.33
CA LEU A 453 -30.28 -22.59 -5.76
C LEU A 453 -31.32 -23.09 -4.74
N CYS A 454 -32.38 -22.32 -4.46
CA CYS A 454 -33.40 -22.66 -3.46
C CYS A 454 -34.76 -23.03 -4.11
N PRO A 455 -35.57 -23.89 -3.47
CA PRO A 455 -36.93 -24.21 -3.92
C PRO A 455 -37.83 -22.97 -4.11
N ALA A 456 -38.87 -23.13 -4.94
CA ALA A 456 -39.60 -22.04 -5.59
C ALA A 456 -40.36 -21.04 -4.66
N SER A 457 -40.47 -21.30 -3.36
CA SER A 457 -41.31 -20.52 -2.44
C SER A 457 -40.70 -19.21 -1.91
N TYR A 458 -39.40 -18.96 -2.08
CA TYR A 458 -38.68 -17.87 -1.39
C TYR A 458 -37.88 -16.92 -2.31
N GLN A 459 -38.27 -16.78 -3.58
CA GLN A 459 -37.39 -16.22 -4.61
C GLN A 459 -37.57 -14.72 -5.00
N ARG A 460 -38.56 -13.94 -4.48
CA ARG A 460 -39.03 -12.71 -5.21
C ARG A 460 -39.50 -11.48 -4.36
N VAL A 461 -38.68 -10.40 -4.22
CA VAL A 461 -39.10 -8.97 -3.98
C VAL A 461 -37.95 -7.97 -4.37
N VAL A 462 -38.24 -6.75 -4.87
CA VAL A 462 -37.25 -5.94 -5.68
C VAL A 462 -37.41 -4.38 -5.63
N HIS A 463 -36.41 -3.64 -6.17
CA HIS A 463 -36.42 -2.24 -6.74
C HIS A 463 -36.31 -1.03 -5.76
N PHE A 464 -35.83 0.20 -6.11
CA PHE A 464 -35.07 0.87 -7.23
C PHE A 464 -34.78 2.35 -6.80
N ALA A 465 -34.13 3.31 -7.53
CA ALA A 465 -33.01 3.42 -8.49
C ALA A 465 -32.97 4.88 -9.08
N ILE A 466 -31.83 5.43 -9.59
CA ILE A 466 -31.72 6.53 -10.60
C ILE A 466 -30.25 6.79 -11.04
N CYS A 467 -30.03 7.36 -12.24
CA CYS A 467 -28.72 7.63 -12.87
C CYS A 467 -28.50 9.13 -13.19
N PHE A 468 -27.24 9.59 -13.26
CA PHE A 468 -26.85 10.99 -13.56
C PHE A 468 -26.00 11.13 -14.84
N ARG A 469 -25.99 12.33 -15.45
CA ARG A 469 -25.40 12.58 -16.79
C ARG A 469 -24.17 13.51 -16.76
N SER A 470 -23.19 13.21 -17.61
CA SER A 470 -21.91 13.92 -17.77
C SER A 470 -22.02 15.33 -18.40
N LEU A 471 -21.08 16.21 -18.03
CA LEU A 471 -20.68 17.41 -18.79
C LEU A 471 -19.13 17.53 -18.85
N LYS A 472 -18.64 18.44 -19.71
CA LYS A 472 -17.27 18.41 -20.29
C LYS A 472 -16.44 19.65 -19.89
N SER A 473 -15.12 19.49 -19.77
CA SER A 473 -14.16 20.57 -19.44
C SER A 473 -13.62 21.33 -20.66
N SER A 474 -12.95 22.47 -20.41
CA SER A 474 -12.11 23.18 -21.38
C SER A 474 -10.92 23.89 -20.73
N THR A 475 -9.83 23.94 -21.48
CA THR A 475 -8.52 24.61 -21.29
C THR A 475 -8.59 26.12 -21.61
N THR A 476 -7.61 27.03 -21.41
CA THR A 476 -6.30 27.15 -20.69
C THR A 476 -5.79 28.59 -20.83
N SER A 477 -4.88 29.07 -19.96
CA SER A 477 -3.83 30.05 -20.37
C SER A 477 -2.68 30.12 -19.34
N PRO A 478 -1.39 30.25 -19.73
CA PRO A 478 -0.26 30.41 -18.81
C PRO A 478 0.17 31.88 -18.60
N THR A 479 0.90 32.14 -17.51
CA THR A 479 1.67 33.38 -17.28
C THR A 479 3.09 33.08 -16.79
N MET A 480 3.97 34.08 -16.87
CA MET A 480 5.43 33.95 -16.80
C MET A 480 5.96 33.35 -15.48
N VAL A 481 7.06 32.60 -15.60
CA VAL A 481 7.63 31.76 -14.54
C VAL A 481 8.73 32.49 -13.74
N PHE A 482 8.62 32.46 -12.41
CA PHE A 482 9.56 33.10 -11.46
C PHE A 482 10.55 32.11 -10.79
N LEU A 483 10.33 30.80 -10.95
CA LEU A 483 11.05 29.70 -10.29
C LEU A 483 11.44 28.63 -11.31
N THR A 484 12.60 27.99 -11.16
CA THR A 484 12.98 26.87 -12.03
C THR A 484 12.11 25.63 -11.80
N THR A 485 12.17 24.66 -12.71
CA THR A 485 11.56 23.33 -12.51
C THR A 485 12.14 22.58 -11.32
N GLU A 486 13.39 22.88 -10.93
CA GLU A 486 14.05 22.33 -9.74
C GLU A 486 13.58 23.05 -8.47
N ASP A 487 13.52 24.38 -8.48
CA ASP A 487 12.96 25.21 -7.40
C ASP A 487 11.54 24.71 -7.05
N TRP A 488 10.71 24.39 -8.06
CA TRP A 488 9.37 23.83 -7.88
C TRP A 488 9.34 22.40 -7.32
N LYS A 489 10.29 21.52 -7.68
CA LYS A 489 10.44 20.21 -7.04
C LYS A 489 10.68 20.38 -5.53
N MET A 490 11.59 21.28 -5.16
CA MET A 490 11.93 21.52 -3.75
C MET A 490 10.79 22.18 -2.96
N VAL A 491 10.01 23.08 -3.59
CA VAL A 491 8.74 23.57 -3.01
C VAL A 491 7.78 22.40 -2.74
N PHE A 492 7.66 21.48 -3.70
CA PHE A 492 6.73 20.36 -3.61
C PHE A 492 7.15 19.32 -2.56
N SER A 493 8.43 18.97 -2.46
CA SER A 493 8.95 18.06 -1.42
C SER A 493 8.74 18.63 -0.01
N LEU A 494 9.00 19.92 0.21
CA LEU A 494 8.73 20.57 1.50
C LEU A 494 7.23 20.61 1.81
N PHE A 495 6.37 20.85 0.80
CA PHE A 495 4.92 20.73 0.97
C PHE A 495 4.51 19.31 1.36
N CYS A 496 5.06 18.26 0.73
CA CYS A 496 4.74 16.87 1.05
C CYS A 496 5.19 16.44 2.46
N CYS A 497 6.29 17.02 2.97
CA CYS A 497 6.76 16.81 4.34
C CYS A 497 5.78 17.36 5.39
N VAL A 498 5.15 18.51 5.12
CA VAL A 498 4.34 19.25 6.12
C VAL A 498 2.84 19.00 5.96
N CYS A 499 2.36 18.71 4.74
CA CYS A 499 0.98 18.34 4.48
C CYS A 499 0.69 16.93 5.02
N GLY A 500 0.08 16.87 6.20
CA GLY A 500 -0.21 15.63 6.91
C GLY A 500 -1.12 15.83 8.10
N VAL A 501 -1.10 14.89 9.05
CA VAL A 501 -1.94 14.82 10.27
C VAL A 501 -2.10 16.15 11.03
N GLY A 502 -1.14 17.07 10.93
CA GLY A 502 -1.24 18.43 11.48
C GLY A 502 -2.43 19.25 10.94
N SER A 503 -2.92 19.00 9.72
CA SER A 503 -4.08 19.70 9.14
C SER A 503 -5.38 19.40 9.87
N LEU A 504 -5.57 18.15 10.30
CA LEU A 504 -6.78 17.67 10.97
C LEU A 504 -7.08 18.39 12.27
N GLY A 505 -6.04 18.81 13.01
CA GLY A 505 -6.19 19.56 14.27
C GLY A 505 -6.60 21.02 14.08
N LEU A 506 -6.45 21.59 12.88
CA LEU A 506 -6.57 23.03 12.67
C LEU A 506 -7.99 23.56 12.85
N ALA A 507 -9.02 22.84 12.40
CA ALA A 507 -10.41 23.22 12.64
C ALA A 507 -10.73 23.21 14.16
N GLY A 508 -10.24 22.19 14.87
CA GLY A 508 -10.32 22.08 16.33
C GLY A 508 -9.59 23.20 17.08
N ASN A 509 -8.50 23.74 16.52
CA ASN A 509 -7.80 24.91 17.08
C ASN A 509 -8.66 26.18 17.04
N TYR A 510 -9.39 26.39 15.95
CA TYR A 510 -10.34 27.50 15.84
C TYR A 510 -11.60 27.26 16.68
N ALA A 511 -12.03 26.01 16.83
CA ALA A 511 -13.15 25.63 17.68
C ALA A 511 -12.87 25.86 19.18
N ARG A 512 -11.63 25.64 19.66
CA ARG A 512 -11.26 25.86 21.07
C ARG A 512 -10.91 27.31 21.43
N ALA A 513 -10.18 28.02 20.57
CA ALA A 513 -9.68 29.37 20.87
C ALA A 513 -10.52 30.50 20.27
N GLY A 514 -11.42 30.19 19.33
CA GLY A 514 -12.19 31.18 18.57
C GLY A 514 -11.36 31.90 17.50
N TYR A 515 -12.02 32.36 16.44
CA TYR A 515 -11.38 32.88 15.22
C TYR A 515 -10.25 33.89 15.46
N TYR A 516 -10.45 34.86 16.36
CA TYR A 516 -9.49 35.94 16.57
C TYR A 516 -8.18 35.44 17.21
N ALA A 517 -8.27 34.73 18.34
CA ALA A 517 -7.10 34.22 19.03
C ALA A 517 -6.43 33.07 18.25
N ALA A 518 -7.22 32.19 17.60
CA ALA A 518 -6.70 31.15 16.73
C ALA A 518 -5.94 31.72 15.52
N THR A 519 -6.45 32.79 14.88
CA THR A 519 -5.75 33.45 13.76
C THR A 519 -4.46 34.13 14.22
N ILE A 520 -4.44 34.77 15.39
CA ILE A 520 -3.21 35.36 15.96
C ILE A 520 -2.17 34.26 16.25
N GLY A 521 -2.58 33.16 16.89
CA GLY A 521 -1.72 32.00 17.12
C GLY A 521 -1.22 31.37 15.82
N PHE A 522 -2.07 31.26 14.81
CA PHE A 522 -1.73 30.77 13.47
C PHE A 522 -0.69 31.64 12.78
N VAL A 523 -0.90 32.96 12.73
CA VAL A 523 0.05 33.91 12.11
C VAL A 523 1.38 33.96 12.87
N TYR A 524 1.35 33.91 14.21
CA TYR A 524 2.57 33.78 15.01
C TYR A 524 3.32 32.48 14.69
N MET A 525 2.66 31.33 14.67
CA MET A 525 3.32 30.04 14.43
C MET A 525 3.78 29.88 12.99
N ALA A 526 3.01 30.32 12.00
CA ALA A 526 3.42 30.33 10.60
C ALA A 526 4.68 31.18 10.42
N SER A 527 4.70 32.41 10.95
CA SER A 527 5.86 33.31 10.83
C SER A 527 7.07 32.84 11.63
N ALA A 528 6.89 32.35 12.86
CA ALA A 528 7.97 31.83 13.71
C ALA A 528 8.63 30.58 13.10
N ASN A 529 7.85 29.57 12.67
CA ASN A 529 8.41 28.38 12.03
C ASN A 529 9.04 28.73 10.67
N THR A 530 8.40 29.55 9.84
CA THR A 530 8.96 29.99 8.55
C THR A 530 10.30 30.70 8.73
N PHE A 531 10.42 31.58 9.73
CA PHE A 531 11.66 32.28 10.04
C PHE A 531 12.73 31.33 10.60
N ALA A 532 12.38 30.38 11.47
CA ALA A 532 13.31 29.36 11.96
C ALA A 532 13.83 28.46 10.82
N THR A 533 12.94 28.04 9.89
CA THR A 533 13.26 27.24 8.70
C THR A 533 14.20 28.00 7.74
N TRP A 534 13.95 29.30 7.55
CA TRP A 534 14.82 30.19 6.80
C TRP A 534 16.18 30.40 7.48
N CYS A 535 16.19 30.50 8.82
CA CYS A 535 17.41 30.62 9.62
C CYS A 535 18.32 29.40 9.47
N ILE A 536 17.81 28.17 9.64
CA ILE A 536 18.63 26.95 9.44
C ILE A 536 19.16 26.86 8.00
N SER A 537 18.33 27.18 7.00
CA SER A 537 18.77 27.28 5.59
C SER A 537 19.93 28.25 5.39
N LYS A 538 19.92 29.40 6.09
CA LYS A 538 21.04 30.35 6.09
C LYS A 538 22.27 29.86 6.86
N VAL A 539 22.13 29.09 7.94
CA VAL A 539 23.28 28.46 8.63
C VAL A 539 23.95 27.43 7.72
N LEU A 540 23.17 26.60 7.04
CA LEU A 540 23.64 25.58 6.10
C LEU A 540 24.41 26.15 4.90
N LEU A 541 24.18 27.41 4.51
CA LEU A 541 24.97 28.11 3.48
C LEU A 541 26.34 28.61 3.96
N ALA A 542 26.59 28.63 5.27
CA ALA A 542 27.87 28.98 5.87
C ALA A 542 28.60 27.79 6.52
N ALA A 543 27.91 26.66 6.69
CA ALA A 543 28.49 25.42 7.18
C ALA A 543 29.40 24.79 6.10
N PRO A 544 30.51 24.12 6.48
CA PRO A 544 31.35 23.39 5.53
C PRO A 544 30.61 22.16 4.97
N THR A 545 31.07 21.68 3.80
CA THR A 545 30.46 20.54 3.09
C THR A 545 30.39 19.26 3.92
N SER A 546 31.21 19.11 4.97
CA SER A 546 31.19 18.00 5.93
C SER A 546 30.01 17.99 6.92
N VAL A 547 29.18 19.04 6.99
CA VAL A 547 28.05 19.14 7.93
C VAL A 547 26.75 18.66 7.27
N PHE A 548 26.50 17.35 7.30
CA PHE A 548 25.37 16.72 6.60
C PHE A 548 24.08 16.75 7.42
N THR A 549 24.07 16.08 8.57
CA THR A 549 22.83 15.86 9.34
C THR A 549 22.47 17.06 10.21
N TYR A 550 21.22 17.10 10.67
CA TYR A 550 20.80 18.01 11.74
C TYR A 550 21.67 17.88 13.02
N GLY A 551 22.22 16.69 13.29
CA GLY A 551 23.15 16.44 14.39
C GLY A 551 24.54 17.05 14.20
N ASP A 552 25.11 16.93 12.98
CA ASP A 552 26.41 17.55 12.64
C ASP A 552 26.32 19.07 12.65
N LEU A 553 25.17 19.64 12.27
CA LEU A 553 24.93 21.08 12.34
C LEU A 553 24.98 21.58 13.79
N GLY A 554 24.40 20.80 14.71
CA GLY A 554 24.54 21.02 16.16
C GLY A 554 25.99 20.97 16.63
N GLU A 555 26.79 20.01 16.13
CA GLU A 555 28.22 19.94 16.48
C GLU A 555 29.01 21.14 15.94
N TRP A 556 28.74 21.58 14.72
CA TRP A 556 29.42 22.73 14.13
C TRP A 556 29.09 24.06 14.85
N CYS A 557 27.82 24.27 15.23
CA CYS A 557 27.40 25.51 15.87
C CYS A 557 27.78 25.60 17.36
N LEU A 558 27.69 24.50 18.10
CA LEU A 558 27.78 24.48 19.58
C LEU A 558 28.82 23.47 20.13
N GLY A 559 29.61 22.83 19.27
CA GLY A 559 30.54 21.76 19.64
C GLY A 559 29.82 20.46 20.04
N ARG A 560 30.57 19.50 20.57
CA ARG A 560 30.07 18.16 20.97
C ARG A 560 28.74 18.17 21.76
N PRO A 561 28.47 19.10 22.71
CA PRO A 561 27.17 19.15 23.40
C PRO A 561 26.00 19.42 22.44
N GLY A 562 26.22 20.26 21.42
CA GLY A 562 25.25 20.55 20.37
C GLY A 562 24.86 19.32 19.56
N ARG A 563 25.82 18.44 19.24
CA ARG A 563 25.54 17.15 18.58
C ARG A 563 24.52 16.35 19.39
N TRP A 564 24.83 16.12 20.67
CA TRP A 564 24.00 15.31 21.56
C TRP A 564 22.62 15.90 21.79
N ILE A 565 22.51 17.21 22.03
CA ILE A 565 21.21 17.89 22.20
C ILE A 565 20.35 17.74 20.92
N SER A 566 20.96 17.95 19.75
CA SER A 566 20.25 17.93 18.46
C SER A 566 19.81 16.52 18.07
N THR A 567 20.71 15.53 18.16
CA THR A 567 20.40 14.12 17.89
C THR A 567 19.38 13.55 18.89
N PHE A 568 19.47 13.91 20.17
CA PHE A 568 18.52 13.42 21.19
C PHE A 568 17.12 14.01 20.99
N ALA A 569 17.01 15.32 20.75
CA ALA A 569 15.72 15.97 20.46
C ALA A 569 15.10 15.44 19.15
N HIS A 570 15.89 15.27 18.08
CA HIS A 570 15.43 14.65 16.84
C HIS A 570 14.95 13.20 17.09
N SER A 571 15.71 12.38 17.81
CA SER A 571 15.36 10.99 18.13
C SER A 571 14.03 10.87 18.89
N ILE A 572 13.78 11.74 19.86
CA ILE A 572 12.50 11.76 20.60
C ILE A 572 11.35 12.16 19.66
N LEU A 573 11.50 13.24 18.88
CA LEU A 573 10.43 13.72 18.00
C LEU A 573 10.01 12.65 16.97
N CYS A 574 11.00 12.02 16.33
CA CYS A 574 10.77 10.95 15.36
C CYS A 574 10.42 9.59 15.98
N THR A 575 10.39 9.47 17.32
CA THR A 575 9.76 8.33 18.03
C THR A 575 8.32 8.66 18.41
N MET A 576 8.06 9.90 18.86
CA MET A 576 6.75 10.34 19.33
C MET A 576 5.74 10.55 18.18
N LEU A 577 6.19 11.02 17.01
CA LEU A 577 5.33 11.14 15.81
C LEU A 577 4.74 9.78 15.37
N PRO A 578 5.55 8.70 15.21
CA PRO A 578 5.03 7.34 15.01
C PRO A 578 4.00 6.87 16.05
N ILE A 579 4.12 7.28 17.32
CA ILE A 579 3.15 6.94 18.37
C ILE A 579 1.81 7.67 18.15
N VAL A 580 1.83 8.97 17.79
CA VAL A 580 0.63 9.72 17.36
C VAL A 580 -0.05 9.02 16.18
N TYR A 581 0.74 8.59 15.19
CA TYR A 581 0.23 7.92 13.98
C TYR A 581 -0.39 6.55 14.28
N LEU A 582 0.20 5.76 15.18
CA LEU A 582 -0.39 4.50 15.65
C LEU A 582 -1.74 4.73 16.33
N VAL A 583 -1.85 5.70 17.25
CA VAL A 583 -3.11 6.03 17.92
C VAL A 583 -4.18 6.48 16.92
N LEU A 584 -3.84 7.44 16.04
CA LEU A 584 -4.76 7.98 15.04
C LEU A 584 -5.25 6.89 14.07
N GLY A 585 -4.34 6.11 13.49
CA GLY A 585 -4.70 5.01 12.58
C GLY A 585 -5.52 3.93 13.28
N GLY A 586 -5.21 3.62 14.55
CA GLY A 586 -6.03 2.74 15.39
C GLY A 586 -7.46 3.24 15.57
N THR A 587 -7.67 4.54 15.79
CA THR A 587 -9.00 5.16 15.87
C THR A 587 -9.72 5.13 14.51
N MET A 588 -9.00 5.41 13.43
CA MET A 588 -9.56 5.40 12.08
C MET A 588 -9.99 4.01 11.62
N LEU A 589 -9.25 2.96 12.00
CA LEU A 589 -9.61 1.57 11.73
C LEU A 589 -10.89 1.13 12.48
N VAL A 590 -11.16 1.66 13.67
CA VAL A 590 -12.45 1.47 14.38
C VAL A 590 -13.62 2.08 13.60
N VAL A 591 -13.43 3.25 12.97
CA VAL A 591 -14.47 3.91 12.15
C VAL A 591 -14.68 3.19 10.80
N LEU A 592 -13.60 2.78 10.14
CA LEU A 592 -13.63 2.02 8.89
C LEU A 592 -14.31 0.66 9.08
N PHE A 593 -14.03 -0.01 10.19
CA PHE A 593 -14.53 -1.35 10.51
C PHE A 593 -15.34 -1.33 11.83
N PRO A 594 -16.57 -0.78 11.84
CA PRO A 594 -17.39 -0.78 13.05
C PRO A 594 -17.72 -2.21 13.50
N SER A 595 -17.88 -2.39 14.81
CA SER A 595 -18.19 -3.68 15.46
C SER A 595 -17.21 -4.83 15.15
N SER A 596 -15.93 -4.51 14.89
CA SER A 596 -14.88 -5.49 14.57
C SER A 596 -13.99 -5.82 15.79
N PHE A 597 -13.02 -4.97 16.09
CA PHE A 597 -12.10 -5.02 17.22
C PHE A 597 -12.01 -3.65 17.89
N GLY A 598 -11.54 -3.62 19.15
CA GLY A 598 -11.26 -2.37 19.85
C GLY A 598 -10.00 -1.66 19.33
N GLN A 599 -9.92 -0.36 19.56
CA GLN A 599 -8.81 0.52 19.14
C GLN A 599 -7.42 -0.05 19.48
N ALA A 600 -7.23 -0.60 20.69
CA ALA A 600 -5.95 -1.19 21.11
C ALA A 600 -5.53 -2.39 20.24
N THR A 601 -6.48 -3.24 19.83
CA THR A 601 -6.24 -4.34 18.90
C THR A 601 -5.89 -3.81 17.52
N TRP A 602 -6.57 -2.75 17.05
CA TRP A 602 -6.26 -2.12 15.77
C TRP A 602 -4.89 -1.43 15.75
N ILE A 603 -4.43 -0.82 16.85
CA ILE A 603 -3.07 -0.30 17.01
C ILE A 603 -2.03 -1.44 16.81
N ILE A 604 -2.25 -2.59 17.45
CA ILE A 604 -1.36 -3.75 17.35
C ILE A 604 -1.37 -4.33 15.92
N LEU A 605 -2.54 -4.53 15.32
CA LEU A 605 -2.68 -5.04 13.95
C LEU A 605 -2.03 -4.10 12.93
N MET A 606 -2.24 -2.79 13.06
CA MET A 606 -1.61 -1.77 12.22
C MET A 606 -0.09 -1.84 12.30
N ALA A 607 0.48 -1.88 13.51
CA ALA A 607 1.92 -2.02 13.69
C ALA A 607 2.48 -3.31 13.07
N VAL A 608 1.77 -4.44 13.20
CA VAL A 608 2.14 -5.71 12.54
C VAL A 608 2.12 -5.58 11.01
N THR A 609 1.12 -4.90 10.43
CA THR A 609 1.09 -4.65 8.96
C THR A 609 2.17 -3.68 8.48
N LEU A 610 2.73 -2.84 9.36
CA LEU A 610 3.82 -1.91 9.06
C LEU A 610 5.21 -2.54 9.21
N LEU A 611 5.34 -3.68 9.92
CA LEU A 611 6.62 -4.39 10.10
C LEU A 611 7.37 -4.64 8.78
N PRO A 612 6.77 -5.15 7.69
CA PRO A 612 7.51 -5.43 6.46
C PRO A 612 8.20 -4.19 5.89
N VAL A 613 7.48 -3.05 5.85
CA VAL A 613 8.01 -1.77 5.33
C VAL A 613 9.11 -1.23 6.24
N CYS A 614 8.92 -1.25 7.55
CA CYS A 614 9.92 -0.77 8.51
C CYS A 614 11.16 -1.67 8.62
N LEU A 615 11.11 -2.92 8.13
CA LEU A 615 12.24 -3.84 8.09
C LEU A 615 13.11 -3.68 6.82
N VAL A 616 12.62 -3.01 5.77
CA VAL A 616 13.43 -2.71 4.58
C VAL A 616 14.64 -1.84 4.98
N PRO A 617 15.88 -2.16 4.55
CA PRO A 617 17.07 -1.44 5.01
C PRO A 617 17.24 -0.03 4.41
N THR A 618 16.51 0.33 3.35
CA THR A 618 16.57 1.65 2.68
C THR A 618 15.26 2.01 1.95
N MET A 619 14.78 3.25 2.06
CA MET A 619 13.54 3.74 1.41
C MET A 619 13.77 4.37 0.02
N LYS A 620 14.32 3.62 -0.94
CA LYS A 620 14.72 4.15 -2.26
C LYS A 620 13.59 4.79 -3.08
N GLU A 621 12.34 4.36 -2.87
CA GLU A 621 11.15 4.88 -3.58
C GLU A 621 10.35 5.90 -2.74
N GLY A 622 10.93 6.42 -1.65
CA GLY A 622 10.24 7.27 -0.67
C GLY A 622 9.60 8.55 -1.24
N ALA A 623 10.02 9.02 -2.42
CA ALA A 623 9.55 10.27 -3.00
C ALA A 623 8.14 10.11 -3.59
N GLY A 624 7.91 9.00 -4.29
CA GLY A 624 6.59 8.60 -4.76
C GLY A 624 5.64 8.31 -3.59
N ALA A 625 6.17 7.71 -2.52
CA ALA A 625 5.40 7.47 -1.30
C ALA A 625 5.00 8.79 -0.62
N ALA A 626 5.93 9.72 -0.36
CA ALA A 626 5.63 11.01 0.26
C ALA A 626 4.62 11.85 -0.55
N LEU A 627 4.70 11.81 -1.89
CA LEU A 627 3.71 12.38 -2.80
C LEU A 627 2.33 11.70 -2.66
N ALA A 628 2.27 10.37 -2.62
CA ALA A 628 1.01 9.65 -2.42
C ALA A 628 0.38 9.97 -1.05
N GLY A 629 1.20 10.11 0.00
CA GLY A 629 0.77 10.49 1.34
C GLY A 629 0.21 11.92 1.41
N SER A 630 0.87 12.91 0.79
CA SER A 630 0.39 14.30 0.81
C SER A 630 -0.85 14.50 -0.06
N LEU A 631 -0.94 13.81 -1.21
CA LEU A 631 -2.17 13.76 -2.00
C LEU A 631 -3.32 13.11 -1.22
N GLY A 632 -3.04 12.08 -0.44
CA GLY A 632 -3.97 11.49 0.53
C GLY A 632 -4.51 12.52 1.52
N THR A 633 -3.66 13.35 2.12
CA THR A 633 -4.09 14.45 3.01
C THR A 633 -5.00 15.45 2.31
N ILE A 634 -4.61 15.96 1.13
CA ILE A 634 -5.43 16.95 0.39
C ILE A 634 -6.82 16.38 0.07
N LEU A 635 -6.90 15.12 -0.35
CA LEU A 635 -8.17 14.47 -0.70
C LEU A 635 -9.01 14.17 0.55
N ALA A 636 -8.41 13.72 1.65
CA ALA A 636 -9.11 13.49 2.92
C ALA A 636 -9.68 14.79 3.50
N ASP A 637 -8.86 15.85 3.60
CA ASP A 637 -9.27 17.16 4.11
C ASP A 637 -10.35 17.79 3.20
N GLY A 638 -10.17 17.71 1.88
CA GLY A 638 -11.12 18.23 0.90
C GLY A 638 -12.49 17.55 0.96
N ILE A 639 -12.53 16.22 1.12
CA ILE A 639 -13.78 15.48 1.31
C ILE A 639 -14.41 15.79 2.68
N ALA A 640 -13.61 15.86 3.75
CA ALA A 640 -14.12 16.14 5.09
C ALA A 640 -14.73 17.54 5.19
N VAL A 641 -14.04 18.57 4.68
CA VAL A 641 -14.56 19.93 4.55
C VAL A 641 -15.84 19.94 3.70
N TYR A 642 -15.85 19.29 2.53
CA TYR A 642 -17.03 19.23 1.66
C TYR A 642 -18.25 18.63 2.38
N LEU A 643 -18.08 17.50 3.06
CA LEU A 643 -19.15 16.84 3.81
C LEU A 643 -19.67 17.71 4.97
N VAL A 644 -18.77 18.30 5.77
CA VAL A 644 -19.16 19.22 6.86
C VAL A 644 -19.96 20.41 6.33
N ILE A 645 -19.51 21.03 5.22
CA ILE A 645 -20.20 22.19 4.63
C ILE A 645 -21.59 21.82 4.12
N VAL A 646 -21.72 20.74 3.33
CA VAL A 646 -22.99 20.38 2.69
C VAL A 646 -24.02 19.95 3.72
N ASN A 647 -23.67 19.05 4.65
CA ASN A 647 -24.63 18.53 5.62
C ASN A 647 -25.04 19.61 6.65
N MET A 648 -24.11 20.45 7.11
CA MET A 648 -24.44 21.54 8.03
C MET A 648 -25.26 22.66 7.35
N LYS A 649 -25.11 22.88 6.04
CA LYS A 649 -25.96 23.83 5.30
C LYS A 649 -27.44 23.42 5.35
N ASP A 650 -27.73 22.13 5.25
CA ASP A 650 -29.10 21.61 5.26
C ASP A 650 -29.63 21.40 6.70
N THR A 651 -28.73 21.31 7.69
CA THR A 651 -29.06 21.12 9.13
C THR A 651 -29.16 22.45 9.91
N ASN A 652 -28.48 23.52 9.48
CA ASN A 652 -28.41 24.77 10.25
C ASN A 652 -29.72 25.60 10.19
N PRO A 653 -30.37 25.89 11.34
CA PRO A 653 -31.60 26.67 11.37
C PRO A 653 -31.37 28.14 10.98
N THR A 654 -32.24 28.65 10.11
CA THR A 654 -32.13 30.00 9.54
C THR A 654 -32.19 31.09 10.61
N GLY A 655 -31.11 31.87 10.75
CA GLY A 655 -31.01 32.99 11.69
C GLY A 655 -30.28 32.68 12.99
N ILE A 656 -29.84 31.44 13.22
CA ILE A 656 -28.98 31.06 14.35
C ILE A 656 -27.55 30.90 13.86
N SER A 657 -26.60 31.61 14.47
CA SER A 657 -25.17 31.47 14.20
C SER A 657 -24.54 30.36 15.06
N PRO A 658 -23.56 29.59 14.56
CA PRO A 658 -22.84 28.59 15.35
C PRO A 658 -22.20 29.19 16.62
N PRO A 659 -22.17 28.45 17.75
CA PRO A 659 -21.71 28.95 19.04
C PRO A 659 -20.19 29.19 19.06
N THR A 660 -19.78 30.26 19.75
CA THR A 660 -18.38 30.57 20.02
C THR A 660 -17.90 29.90 21.32
N PRO A 661 -16.62 29.48 21.39
CA PRO A 661 -16.06 28.91 22.62
C PRO A 661 -15.90 29.95 23.73
N GLU A 662 -15.73 29.47 24.96
CA GLU A 662 -15.27 30.31 26.07
C GLU A 662 -13.74 30.48 25.98
N ILE A 663 -13.29 31.72 25.78
CA ILE A 663 -11.88 32.02 25.51
C ILE A 663 -11.11 32.09 26.83
N THR A 664 -10.45 30.99 27.19
CA THR A 664 -9.56 30.89 28.35
C THR A 664 -8.09 30.96 27.93
N PHE A 665 -7.19 31.28 28.86
CA PHE A 665 -5.75 31.25 28.57
C PHE A 665 -5.28 29.86 28.13
N GLU A 666 -5.87 28.80 28.68
CA GLU A 666 -5.57 27.40 28.33
C GLU A 666 -6.11 27.00 26.95
N SER A 667 -7.33 27.41 26.58
CA SER A 667 -7.88 27.12 25.25
C SER A 667 -7.12 27.84 24.14
N VAL A 668 -6.61 29.06 24.40
CA VAL A 668 -5.75 29.81 23.47
C VAL A 668 -4.33 29.23 23.41
N THR A 669 -3.72 28.84 24.53
CA THR A 669 -2.33 28.36 24.53
C THR A 669 -2.18 26.93 24.02
N THR A 670 -3.14 26.02 24.24
CA THR A 670 -3.04 24.63 23.72
C THR A 670 -2.95 24.57 22.19
N VAL A 671 -3.50 25.56 21.48
CA VAL A 671 -3.33 25.73 20.01
C VAL A 671 -1.85 25.86 19.60
N PHE A 672 -0.97 26.39 20.46
CA PHE A 672 0.48 26.42 20.21
C PHE A 672 1.06 25.01 20.07
N GLY A 673 0.61 24.04 20.88
CA GLY A 673 1.05 22.66 20.78
C GLY A 673 0.71 22.06 19.42
N ASN A 674 -0.57 22.14 19.03
CA ASN A 674 -1.07 21.61 17.77
C ASN A 674 -0.35 22.21 16.54
N LEU A 675 -0.21 23.55 16.51
CA LEU A 675 0.50 24.26 15.44
C LEU A 675 2.02 24.00 15.46
N GLY A 676 2.60 23.73 16.63
CA GLY A 676 3.99 23.32 16.79
C GLY A 676 4.28 21.96 16.18
N LEU A 677 3.28 21.06 16.17
CA LEU A 677 3.34 19.81 15.42
C LEU A 677 3.15 20.06 13.92
N ALA A 678 2.12 20.83 13.54
CA ALA A 678 1.69 20.99 12.16
C ALA A 678 2.70 21.68 11.23
N TYR A 679 3.61 22.52 11.74
CA TYR A 679 4.63 23.23 10.95
C TYR A 679 6.04 22.60 11.01
N GLY A 680 6.18 21.40 11.57
CA GLY A 680 7.48 20.76 11.80
C GLY A 680 8.18 20.29 10.52
N CYS A 681 9.22 21.00 10.07
CA CYS A 681 9.96 20.69 8.83
C CYS A 681 11.49 20.86 8.92
N CYS A 682 12.03 21.47 9.98
CA CYS A 682 13.44 21.87 10.06
C CYS A 682 14.41 20.69 10.06
N ILE A 683 13.93 19.47 10.35
CA ILE A 683 14.69 18.22 10.21
C ILE A 683 15.14 17.96 8.77
N ILE A 684 14.27 18.23 7.79
CA ILE A 684 14.43 17.79 6.38
C ILE A 684 15.10 18.89 5.51
N VAL A 685 15.32 20.09 6.08
CA VAL A 685 15.99 21.21 5.40
C VAL A 685 17.48 20.96 5.07
N PRO A 686 18.33 20.39 5.95
CA PRO A 686 19.75 20.13 5.66
C PRO A 686 19.97 19.29 4.40
N SER A 687 19.12 18.29 4.24
CA SER A 687 19.11 17.28 3.19
C SER A 687 18.49 17.83 1.89
N LEU A 688 17.28 18.40 1.92
CA LEU A 688 16.69 19.08 0.74
C LEU A 688 17.57 20.19 0.17
N GLN A 689 18.29 20.92 1.04
CA GLN A 689 19.19 21.99 0.60
C GLN A 689 20.46 21.46 -0.08
N ARG A 690 20.84 20.21 0.17
CA ARG A 690 22.02 19.55 -0.43
C ARG A 690 21.67 18.83 -1.73
N GLU A 691 20.41 18.42 -1.91
CA GLU A 691 19.88 17.93 -3.19
C GLU A 691 19.66 19.03 -4.24
N HIS A 692 19.73 20.31 -3.86
CA HIS A 692 19.50 21.44 -4.76
C HIS A 692 20.83 21.90 -5.39
N THR A 693 20.91 21.89 -6.72
CA THR A 693 22.08 22.29 -7.54
C THR A 693 22.55 23.71 -7.24
N GLU A 694 21.65 24.60 -6.81
CA GLU A 694 21.96 25.97 -6.40
C GLU A 694 21.46 26.25 -4.97
N PRO A 695 22.13 25.76 -3.90
CA PRO A 695 21.63 25.83 -2.52
C PRO A 695 21.29 27.24 -2.04
N HIS A 696 21.97 28.27 -2.58
CA HIS A 696 21.71 29.68 -2.26
C HIS A 696 20.28 30.15 -2.63
N ARG A 697 19.54 29.40 -3.45
CA ARG A 697 18.12 29.63 -3.75
C ARG A 697 17.18 29.09 -2.68
N MET A 698 17.59 28.08 -1.91
CA MET A 698 16.75 27.38 -0.93
C MET A 698 16.05 28.29 0.10
N PRO A 699 16.67 29.36 0.63
CA PRO A 699 15.96 30.31 1.50
C PRO A 699 14.75 31.01 0.86
N ARG A 700 14.64 31.06 -0.48
CA ARG A 700 13.46 31.58 -1.19
C ARG A 700 12.41 30.48 -1.44
N VAL A 701 12.87 29.28 -1.81
CA VAL A 701 12.04 28.08 -1.97
C VAL A 701 11.24 27.81 -0.69
N ILE A 702 11.90 27.82 0.46
CA ILE A 702 11.29 27.61 1.79
C ILE A 702 10.18 28.63 2.08
N LEU A 703 10.42 29.92 1.81
CA LEU A 703 9.42 30.98 2.04
C LEU A 703 8.16 30.78 1.18
N ILE A 704 8.33 30.34 -0.07
CA ILE A 704 7.21 30.12 -1.00
C ILE A 704 6.44 28.85 -0.61
N ALA A 705 7.14 27.77 -0.28
CA ALA A 705 6.53 26.53 0.20
C ALA A 705 5.73 26.75 1.50
N GLN A 706 6.31 27.42 2.49
CA GLN A 706 5.62 27.73 3.75
C GLN A 706 4.43 28.68 3.57
N ALA A 707 4.49 29.61 2.60
CA ALA A 707 3.33 30.43 2.24
C ALA A 707 2.19 29.58 1.64
N ILE A 708 2.50 28.63 0.75
CA ILE A 708 1.51 27.71 0.16
C ILE A 708 0.89 26.81 1.24
N ILE A 709 1.71 26.21 2.11
CA ILE A 709 1.26 25.42 3.27
C ILE A 709 0.33 26.25 4.16
N SER A 710 0.73 27.49 4.49
CA SER A 710 -0.07 28.37 5.36
C SER A 710 -1.41 28.76 4.73
N VAL A 711 -1.48 28.98 3.42
CA VAL A 711 -2.75 29.23 2.73
C VAL A 711 -3.64 28.00 2.74
N PHE A 712 -3.10 26.81 2.46
CA PHE A 712 -3.85 25.55 2.53
C PHE A 712 -4.39 25.28 3.95
N PHE A 713 -3.53 25.38 4.96
CA PHE A 713 -3.89 25.19 6.36
C PHE A 713 -4.94 26.20 6.87
N PHE A 714 -4.82 27.48 6.48
CA PHE A 714 -5.82 28.50 6.83
C PHE A 714 -7.18 28.25 6.16
N LEU A 715 -7.18 27.77 4.91
CA LEU A 715 -8.41 27.38 4.22
C LEU A 715 -9.07 26.17 4.91
N VAL A 716 -8.32 25.11 5.22
CA VAL A 716 -8.85 23.93 5.93
C VAL A 716 -9.36 24.31 7.32
N SER A 717 -8.66 25.17 8.06
CA SER A 717 -9.07 25.57 9.42
C SER A 717 -10.36 26.39 9.43
N ILE A 718 -10.50 27.37 8.53
CA ILE A 718 -11.71 28.20 8.43
C ILE A 718 -12.87 27.40 7.85
N LEU A 719 -12.65 26.65 6.77
CA LEU A 719 -13.71 25.90 6.10
C LEU A 719 -14.20 24.69 6.90
N GLY A 720 -13.37 24.13 7.79
CA GLY A 720 -13.75 23.04 8.69
C GLY A 720 -14.49 23.49 9.96
N VAL A 721 -14.50 24.79 10.31
CA VAL A 721 -15.07 25.30 11.57
C VAL A 721 -16.27 26.25 11.39
N PHE A 722 -16.40 26.94 10.24
CA PHE A 722 -17.38 28.04 10.11
C PHE A 722 -18.85 27.63 10.22
N SER A 723 -19.16 26.36 9.93
CA SER A 723 -20.52 25.82 9.96
C SER A 723 -20.93 25.24 11.32
N THR A 724 -19.95 24.99 12.21
CA THR A 724 -20.05 24.19 13.44
C THR A 724 -19.61 24.92 14.71
N GLY A 725 -18.71 25.91 14.60
CA GLY A 725 -18.23 26.70 15.74
C GLY A 725 -17.47 25.85 16.76
N CYS A 726 -17.69 26.10 18.05
CA CYS A 726 -17.07 25.33 19.14
C CYS A 726 -17.48 23.84 19.18
N GLN A 727 -18.52 23.43 18.46
CA GLN A 727 -18.95 22.03 18.40
C GLN A 727 -18.11 21.17 17.44
N THR A 728 -17.15 21.76 16.74
CA THR A 728 -16.19 21.03 15.89
C THR A 728 -15.21 20.20 16.74
N PRO A 729 -15.09 18.87 16.53
CA PRO A 729 -14.10 18.04 17.21
C PRO A 729 -12.64 18.50 16.98
N SER A 730 -11.75 18.09 17.89
CA SER A 730 -10.30 18.35 17.81
C SER A 730 -9.58 17.67 16.63
N ASN A 731 -10.29 16.89 15.81
CA ASN A 731 -9.81 16.28 14.58
C ASN A 731 -10.94 16.33 13.53
N LEU A 732 -10.66 16.97 12.39
CA LEU A 732 -11.63 17.21 11.31
C LEU A 732 -12.33 15.95 10.78
N LEU A 733 -11.68 14.79 10.76
CA LEU A 733 -12.31 13.54 10.30
C LEU A 733 -13.38 13.03 11.28
N PHE A 734 -13.28 13.35 12.57
CA PHE A 734 -14.30 12.96 13.54
C PHE A 734 -15.57 13.82 13.43
N SER A 735 -15.52 14.95 12.72
CA SER A 735 -16.70 15.76 12.34
C SER A 735 -17.62 15.05 11.33
N ILE A 736 -17.12 14.07 10.57
CA ILE A 736 -17.89 13.39 9.51
C ILE A 736 -18.24 11.92 9.83
N SER A 737 -17.61 11.33 10.85
CA SER A 737 -17.77 9.90 11.17
C SER A 737 -18.86 9.59 12.21
N GLY A 738 -19.43 10.60 12.86
CA GLY A 738 -20.44 10.45 13.91
C GLY A 738 -21.66 11.34 13.70
N THR A 739 -22.75 11.04 14.40
CA THR A 739 -24.01 11.79 14.34
C THR A 739 -24.11 12.90 15.39
N THR A 740 -23.01 13.22 16.10
CA THR A 740 -22.97 14.25 17.14
C THR A 740 -23.34 15.64 16.61
N LEU A 741 -22.97 15.93 15.36
CA LEU A 741 -23.33 17.16 14.65
C LEU A 741 -24.73 17.13 13.99
N GLY A 742 -25.61 16.22 14.40
CA GLY A 742 -27.04 16.22 14.03
C GLY A 742 -27.35 15.76 12.60
N PHE A 743 -26.33 15.56 11.77
CA PHE A 743 -26.42 14.95 10.44
C PHE A 743 -25.82 13.54 10.41
N SER A 744 -26.00 12.84 9.29
CA SER A 744 -25.27 11.61 8.97
C SER A 744 -24.78 11.72 7.52
N ALA A 745 -23.46 11.78 7.34
CA ALA A 745 -22.85 12.00 6.02
C ALA A 745 -22.90 10.74 5.14
N ASP A 746 -22.71 10.92 3.82
CA ASP A 746 -22.57 9.80 2.89
C ASP A 746 -21.41 8.88 3.31
N ARG A 747 -21.75 7.63 3.63
CA ARG A 747 -20.82 6.66 4.21
C ARG A 747 -19.72 6.25 3.23
N GLY A 748 -19.97 6.30 1.91
CA GLY A 748 -18.93 6.08 0.90
C GLY A 748 -17.87 7.16 0.93
N MET A 749 -18.27 8.43 0.91
CA MET A 749 -17.37 9.57 0.99
C MET A 749 -16.62 9.65 2.33
N VAL A 750 -17.28 9.32 3.46
CA VAL A 750 -16.60 9.21 4.76
C VAL A 750 -15.50 8.14 4.74
N ILE A 751 -15.82 6.93 4.26
CA ILE A 751 -14.84 5.84 4.15
C ILE A 751 -13.68 6.22 3.21
N LEU A 752 -13.96 6.91 2.10
CA LEU A 752 -12.93 7.37 1.18
C LEU A 752 -11.96 8.38 1.82
N ALA A 753 -12.47 9.34 2.60
CA ALA A 753 -11.63 10.29 3.35
C ALA A 753 -10.75 9.58 4.40
N PHE A 754 -11.32 8.63 5.13
CA PHE A 754 -10.59 7.83 6.12
C PHE A 754 -9.52 6.94 5.45
N LEU A 755 -9.80 6.34 4.29
CA LEU A 755 -8.82 5.56 3.53
C LEU A 755 -7.66 6.41 3.00
N PHE A 756 -7.93 7.61 2.47
CA PHE A 756 -6.89 8.52 2.01
C PHE A 756 -5.99 9.03 3.16
N MET A 757 -6.57 9.33 4.33
CA MET A 757 -5.75 9.66 5.50
C MET A 757 -5.02 8.42 6.05
N GLN A 758 -5.60 7.22 5.98
CA GLN A 758 -4.90 6.00 6.43
C GLN A 758 -3.67 5.72 5.55
N LEU A 759 -3.76 5.98 4.24
CA LEU A 759 -2.62 5.95 3.30
C LEU A 759 -1.53 6.97 3.69
N HIS A 760 -1.92 8.19 4.06
CA HIS A 760 -0.97 9.17 4.59
C HIS A 760 -0.28 8.65 5.86
N VAL A 761 -1.05 8.20 6.84
CA VAL A 761 -0.57 7.79 8.17
C VAL A 761 0.38 6.58 8.08
N THR A 762 0.11 5.59 7.23
CA THR A 762 0.99 4.42 7.06
C THR A 762 2.32 4.76 6.38
N ILE A 763 2.30 5.66 5.39
CA ILE A 763 3.52 6.14 4.72
C ILE A 763 4.34 7.05 5.65
N ALA A 764 3.69 8.00 6.31
CA ALA A 764 4.37 8.93 7.22
C ALA A 764 5.01 8.20 8.40
N PHE A 765 4.40 7.11 8.89
CA PHE A 765 5.00 6.24 9.91
C PHE A 765 6.33 5.61 9.47
N SER A 766 6.39 5.02 8.27
CA SER A 766 7.61 4.34 7.82
C SER A 766 8.74 5.31 7.50
N VAL A 767 8.43 6.49 6.93
CA VAL A 767 9.40 7.53 6.60
C VAL A 767 9.94 8.21 7.88
N ILE A 768 9.07 8.70 8.77
CA ILE A 768 9.50 9.48 9.94
C ILE A 768 10.21 8.62 10.99
N PHE A 769 9.90 7.33 11.11
CA PHE A 769 10.58 6.47 12.09
C PHE A 769 11.98 6.01 11.63
N PHE A 770 12.29 6.11 10.33
CA PHE A 770 13.51 5.58 9.73
C PHE A 770 14.83 6.16 10.29
N PRO A 771 14.97 7.49 10.51
CA PRO A 771 16.17 8.05 11.13
C PRO A 771 16.42 7.49 12.54
N VAL A 772 15.37 7.20 13.32
CA VAL A 772 15.51 6.66 14.68
C VAL A 772 16.07 5.23 14.65
N PHE A 773 15.62 4.40 13.69
CA PHE A 773 16.17 3.06 13.52
C PHE A 773 17.69 3.14 13.32
N GLN A 774 18.17 3.97 12.39
CA GLN A 774 19.60 4.07 12.10
C GLN A 774 20.42 4.69 13.24
N ILE A 775 19.90 5.72 13.93
CA ILE A 775 20.56 6.28 15.11
C ILE A 775 20.75 5.19 16.18
N LEU A 776 19.74 4.34 16.41
CA LEU A 776 19.85 3.25 17.39
C LEU A 776 20.66 2.04 16.87
N GLU A 777 20.65 1.71 15.58
CA GLU A 777 21.57 0.74 14.99
C GLU A 777 23.03 1.17 15.18
N ARG A 778 23.32 2.46 15.00
CA ARG A 778 24.66 3.06 15.18
C ARG A 778 25.11 3.08 16.64
N LEU A 779 24.19 3.38 17.57
CA LEU A 779 24.46 3.42 19.01
C LEU A 779 24.55 2.01 19.64
N VAL A 780 23.63 1.10 19.31
CA VAL A 780 23.46 -0.21 19.97
C VAL A 780 24.23 -1.32 19.26
N LEU A 781 24.15 -1.42 17.94
CA LEU A 781 24.79 -2.48 17.15
C LEU A 781 26.18 -2.08 16.62
N GLY A 782 26.45 -0.78 16.54
CA GLY A 782 27.71 -0.24 16.04
C GLY A 782 27.85 -0.28 14.52
N LEU A 783 26.76 -0.46 13.79
CA LEU A 783 26.71 -0.29 12.34
C LEU A 783 26.91 1.20 11.96
N HIS A 784 27.20 1.49 10.69
CA HIS A 784 27.33 2.87 10.19
C HIS A 784 28.36 3.74 10.97
N LYS A 785 29.47 3.12 11.40
CA LYS A 785 30.58 3.80 12.11
C LYS A 785 31.73 4.21 11.20
N ASP A 786 32.05 3.40 10.20
CA ASP A 786 33.20 3.61 9.30
C ASP A 786 32.80 4.20 7.93
N ASP A 787 31.56 4.00 7.50
CA ASP A 787 30.98 4.63 6.31
C ASP A 787 30.43 6.03 6.64
N ILE A 788 30.72 7.00 5.78
CA ILE A 788 30.66 8.44 6.09
C ILE A 788 29.40 9.08 5.50
N PRO A 789 28.65 9.94 6.25
CA PRO A 789 27.38 10.65 6.01
C PRO A 789 26.41 10.46 4.83
N ALA A 790 26.73 9.83 3.70
CA ALA A 790 25.81 9.65 2.57
C ALA A 790 24.53 8.89 3.00
N ILE A 791 24.68 7.84 3.82
CA ILE A 791 23.55 7.02 4.31
C ILE A 791 22.57 7.86 5.14
N GLU A 792 23.06 8.77 5.99
CA GLU A 792 22.19 9.62 6.83
C GLU A 792 21.50 10.74 6.01
N ALA A 793 21.99 11.03 4.80
CA ALA A 793 21.40 12.02 3.88
C ALA A 793 20.28 11.45 2.99
N ASP A 794 20.47 10.27 2.39
CA ASP A 794 19.52 9.54 1.51
C ASP A 794 18.19 9.13 2.20
N ILE A 795 17.94 9.61 3.42
CA ILE A 795 16.92 9.11 4.36
C ILE A 795 16.16 10.24 5.04
N GLU A 796 16.80 11.38 5.34
CA GLU A 796 16.07 12.60 5.72
C GLU A 796 15.32 13.19 4.50
N THR A 797 15.86 13.01 3.28
CA THR A 797 15.13 13.24 2.02
C THR A 797 14.96 11.98 1.19
N PRO A 798 13.81 11.83 0.50
CA PRO A 798 13.64 10.77 -0.46
C PRO A 798 14.21 11.16 -1.84
N ALA A 799 15.13 10.35 -2.35
CA ALA A 799 15.90 10.64 -3.55
C ALA A 799 15.05 11.04 -4.78
N VAL A 800 15.54 12.03 -5.53
CA VAL A 800 14.99 12.48 -6.82
C VAL A 800 15.98 12.15 -7.94
N ASP A 801 15.60 11.24 -8.82
CA ASP A 801 16.42 10.86 -9.99
C ASP A 801 16.81 12.09 -10.85
N GLY A 802 18.10 12.17 -11.19
CA GLY A 802 18.62 13.05 -12.24
C GLY A 802 19.25 14.39 -11.81
N VAL A 803 19.61 14.58 -10.54
CA VAL A 803 20.45 15.72 -10.11
C VAL A 803 21.95 15.36 -10.19
N GLY A 804 22.81 16.35 -10.45
CA GLY A 804 24.24 16.17 -10.69
C GLY A 804 25.01 15.62 -9.48
N ALA A 805 26.04 14.82 -9.73
CA ALA A 805 26.82 14.14 -8.70
C ALA A 805 27.63 15.11 -7.81
N HIS A 806 27.11 15.42 -6.62
CA HIS A 806 27.85 16.16 -5.61
C HIS A 806 28.98 15.32 -5.00
N GLN A 807 30.19 15.88 -5.02
CA GLN A 807 31.38 15.32 -4.40
C GLN A 807 31.52 15.83 -2.97
N TYR A 808 31.93 14.96 -2.05
CA TYR A 808 32.29 15.34 -0.68
C TYR A 808 33.69 14.86 -0.31
N VAL A 809 34.31 15.51 0.68
CA VAL A 809 35.62 15.13 1.22
C VAL A 809 35.39 14.35 2.51
N ASP A 810 35.98 13.16 2.60
CA ASP A 810 35.82 12.26 3.74
C ASP A 810 36.79 12.60 4.91
N SER A 811 36.68 11.88 6.03
CA SER A 811 37.49 12.14 7.24
C SER A 811 38.99 11.84 7.09
N LYS A 812 39.41 11.25 5.97
CA LYS A 812 40.81 10.98 5.58
C LYS A 812 41.29 11.93 4.48
N GLY A 813 40.42 12.79 3.95
CA GLY A 813 40.71 13.72 2.86
C GLY A 813 40.40 13.18 1.46
N GLU A 814 39.76 12.00 1.34
CA GLU A 814 39.42 11.41 0.04
C GLU A 814 38.16 12.05 -0.54
N VAL A 815 38.19 12.42 -1.82
CA VAL A 815 37.02 12.93 -2.54
C VAL A 815 36.16 11.75 -3.01
N LYS A 816 34.92 11.67 -2.52
CA LYS A 816 33.96 10.60 -2.85
C LYS A 816 32.68 11.17 -3.45
N SER A 817 32.11 10.42 -4.40
CA SER A 817 30.80 10.72 -4.99
C SER A 817 29.71 10.08 -4.14
N MET A 818 28.68 10.85 -3.77
CA MET A 818 27.59 10.39 -2.91
C MET A 818 26.90 9.13 -3.44
N HIS A 819 26.73 9.02 -4.75
CA HIS A 819 26.03 7.91 -5.43
C HIS A 819 26.84 6.59 -5.53
N MET A 820 28.09 6.56 -5.04
CA MET A 820 29.00 5.40 -5.15
C MET A 820 29.07 4.52 -3.89
N ILE A 821 28.36 4.88 -2.81
CA ILE A 821 28.25 4.05 -1.60
C ILE A 821 26.94 3.26 -1.68
N ASP A 822 27.01 1.95 -1.48
CA ASP A 822 25.83 1.11 -1.35
C ASP A 822 25.34 1.14 0.10
N PRO A 823 24.22 1.83 0.44
CA PRO A 823 23.71 1.89 1.80
C PRO A 823 23.30 0.52 2.37
N THR A 824 23.17 -0.52 1.54
CA THR A 824 22.91 -1.88 2.03
C THR A 824 24.18 -2.59 2.53
N ALA A 825 25.38 -2.06 2.29
CA ALA A 825 26.66 -2.71 2.56
C ALA A 825 26.85 -3.12 4.03
N ALA A 826 26.53 -2.25 4.99
CA ALA A 826 26.63 -2.54 6.42
C ALA A 826 25.75 -3.74 6.86
N TYR A 827 24.63 -3.96 6.18
CA TYR A 827 23.69 -5.06 6.49
C TYR A 827 24.11 -6.40 5.86
N LYS A 828 25.03 -6.40 4.88
CA LYS A 828 25.56 -7.62 4.21
C LYS A 828 26.51 -8.43 5.08
N ALA A 829 26.98 -7.90 6.20
CA ALA A 829 27.80 -8.64 7.16
C ALA A 829 26.99 -9.81 7.79
N PRO A 830 27.56 -11.03 7.95
CA PRO A 830 26.83 -12.20 8.41
C PRO A 830 26.06 -11.98 9.73
N GLY A 831 24.73 -12.08 9.67
CA GLY A 831 23.84 -11.89 10.81
C GLY A 831 23.61 -10.44 11.26
N ALA A 832 24.18 -9.43 10.58
CA ALA A 832 23.93 -8.02 10.89
C ALA A 832 22.46 -7.64 10.67
N TYR A 833 21.91 -7.98 9.50
CA TYR A 833 20.49 -7.75 9.19
C TYR A 833 19.53 -8.35 10.22
N ILE A 834 19.80 -9.56 10.74
CA ILE A 834 18.95 -10.18 11.77
C ILE A 834 18.95 -9.38 13.08
N LYS A 835 20.12 -8.89 13.52
CA LYS A 835 20.22 -8.03 14.71
C LYS A 835 19.48 -6.70 14.52
N VAL A 836 19.54 -6.14 13.31
CA VAL A 836 18.78 -4.95 12.92
C VAL A 836 17.29 -5.22 12.98
N CYS A 837 16.79 -6.29 12.36
CA CYS A 837 15.37 -6.65 12.41
C CYS A 837 14.85 -6.77 13.84
N ILE A 838 15.61 -7.43 14.73
CA ILE A 838 15.26 -7.55 16.16
C ILE A 838 15.18 -6.17 16.82
N LEU A 839 16.16 -5.30 16.61
CA LEU A 839 16.16 -3.94 17.17
C LEU A 839 14.95 -3.11 16.70
N ARG A 840 14.66 -3.12 15.39
CA ARG A 840 13.50 -2.40 14.82
C ARG A 840 12.17 -2.95 15.35
N ILE A 841 12.02 -4.28 15.45
CA ILE A 841 10.83 -4.92 16.05
C ILE A 841 10.64 -4.49 17.51
N VAL A 842 11.71 -4.47 18.31
CA VAL A 842 11.65 -4.02 19.72
C VAL A 842 11.25 -2.55 19.84
N MET A 843 11.76 -1.68 18.95
CA MET A 843 11.37 -0.26 18.91
C MET A 843 9.91 -0.05 18.51
N ILE A 844 9.40 -0.80 17.51
CA ILE A 844 8.00 -0.76 17.10
C ILE A 844 7.10 -1.28 18.23
N ALA A 845 7.48 -2.37 18.89
CA ALA A 845 6.75 -2.91 20.04
C ALA A 845 6.70 -1.91 21.22
N PHE A 846 7.79 -1.19 21.51
CA PHE A 846 7.78 -0.11 22.49
C PHE A 846 6.79 1.01 22.11
N CYS A 847 6.80 1.45 20.85
CA CYS A 847 5.86 2.48 20.37
C CYS A 847 4.40 2.01 20.44
N VAL A 848 4.12 0.72 20.17
CA VAL A 848 2.79 0.11 20.34
C VAL A 848 2.34 0.13 21.79
N VAL A 849 3.20 -0.23 22.75
CA VAL A 849 2.85 -0.19 24.18
C VAL A 849 2.49 1.23 24.61
N VAL A 850 3.30 2.23 24.23
CA VAL A 850 3.03 3.63 24.57
C VAL A 850 1.77 4.15 23.87
N ALA A 851 1.55 3.80 22.59
CA ALA A 851 0.34 4.15 21.84
C ALA A 851 -0.93 3.55 22.48
N VAL A 852 -0.89 2.29 22.94
CA VAL A 852 -2.02 1.64 23.63
C VAL A 852 -2.34 2.29 24.98
N ILE A 853 -1.33 2.80 25.70
CA ILE A 853 -1.52 3.52 26.97
C ILE A 853 -2.18 4.89 26.75
N TRP A 854 -1.78 5.63 25.72
CA TRP A 854 -2.27 6.99 25.44
C TRP A 854 -3.41 7.07 24.41
N LYS A 855 -3.97 5.92 24.02
CA LYS A 855 -4.90 5.80 22.88
C LYS A 855 -6.15 6.69 22.98
N ASP A 856 -6.62 6.97 24.19
CA ASP A 856 -7.84 7.73 24.45
C ASP A 856 -7.60 9.26 24.47
N HIS A 857 -6.33 9.70 24.55
CA HIS A 857 -5.93 11.10 24.72
C HIS A 857 -5.16 11.66 23.50
N LEU A 858 -5.57 11.28 22.29
CA LEU A 858 -4.90 11.66 21.04
C LEU A 858 -4.68 13.19 20.89
N GLY A 859 -5.65 14.02 21.33
CA GLY A 859 -5.52 15.47 21.28
C GLY A 859 -4.39 16.00 22.16
N ALA A 860 -4.39 15.62 23.45
CA ALA A 860 -3.33 15.97 24.38
C ALA A 860 -1.97 15.42 23.94
N LEU A 861 -1.92 14.20 23.36
CA LEU A 861 -0.71 13.62 22.83
C LEU A 861 -0.13 14.44 21.66
N MET A 862 -0.95 14.81 20.67
CA MET A 862 -0.53 15.68 19.56
C MET A 862 0.02 17.02 20.06
N ASP A 863 -0.72 17.65 20.97
CA ASP A 863 -0.37 18.98 21.49
C ASP A 863 0.86 18.93 22.40
N PHE A 864 1.06 17.84 23.16
CA PHE A 864 2.27 17.58 23.96
C PHE A 864 3.51 17.41 23.08
N VAL A 865 3.45 16.60 22.02
CA VAL A 865 4.59 16.35 21.12
C VAL A 865 4.98 17.61 20.35
N GLY A 866 3.99 18.41 19.95
CA GLY A 866 4.21 19.70 19.31
C GLY A 866 4.80 20.76 20.24
N ALA A 867 4.25 20.92 21.45
CA ALA A 867 4.71 21.89 22.44
C ALA A 867 6.10 21.57 23.01
N SER A 868 6.43 20.28 23.16
CA SER A 868 7.73 19.84 23.68
C SER A 868 8.78 19.76 22.57
N THR A 869 8.88 18.59 21.93
CA THR A 869 10.06 18.23 21.14
C THR A 869 10.05 18.86 19.76
N SER A 870 8.87 19.03 19.15
CA SER A 870 8.76 19.77 17.88
C SER A 870 9.18 21.23 18.05
N THR A 871 8.76 21.91 19.12
CA THR A 871 9.18 23.29 19.40
C THR A 871 10.69 23.42 19.60
N ILE A 872 11.33 22.45 20.26
CA ILE A 872 12.80 22.42 20.43
C ILE A 872 13.50 22.30 19.06
N VAL A 873 13.11 21.32 18.24
CA VAL A 873 13.78 21.00 16.96
C VAL A 873 13.44 22.00 15.84
N ASN A 874 12.19 22.49 15.78
CA ASN A 874 11.73 23.33 14.67
C ASN A 874 11.86 24.83 14.94
N GLN A 875 11.99 25.28 16.19
CA GLN A 875 12.08 26.70 16.53
C GLN A 875 13.33 27.06 17.36
N ILE A 876 13.54 26.41 18.50
CA ILE A 876 14.59 26.84 19.46
C ILE A 876 16.00 26.57 18.90
N LEU A 877 16.27 25.35 18.42
CA LEU A 877 17.59 24.98 17.89
C LEU A 877 17.97 25.76 16.60
N PRO A 878 17.11 25.90 15.57
CA PRO A 878 17.43 26.68 14.36
C PRO A 878 17.78 28.14 14.64
N LEU A 879 17.05 28.79 15.55
CA LEU A 879 17.31 30.18 15.95
C LEU A 879 18.58 30.28 16.79
N THR A 880 18.85 29.30 17.67
CA THR A 880 20.10 29.22 18.44
C THR A 880 21.32 29.10 17.52
N PHE A 881 21.27 28.20 16.52
CA PHE A 881 22.34 28.04 15.53
C PHE A 881 22.57 29.32 14.74
N TYR A 882 21.50 29.94 14.22
CA TYR A 882 21.60 31.17 13.43
C TYR A 882 22.18 32.35 14.21
N LEU A 883 21.69 32.57 15.44
CA LEU A 883 22.25 33.60 16.33
C LEU A 883 23.70 33.32 16.71
N LYS A 884 24.07 32.06 16.95
CA LYS A 884 25.43 31.66 17.30
C LYS A 884 26.43 31.88 16.16
N THR A 885 26.07 31.48 14.94
CA THR A 885 26.93 31.57 13.76
C THR A 885 27.08 33.01 13.25
N PHE A 886 25.99 33.80 13.26
CA PHE A 886 25.98 35.14 12.65
C PHE A 886 25.88 36.30 13.66
N TRP A 887 26.17 36.07 14.95
CA TRP A 887 26.10 37.10 15.99
C TRP A 887 26.76 38.46 15.63
N PRO A 888 27.97 38.54 15.05
CA PRO A 888 28.57 39.85 14.73
C PRO A 888 27.91 40.56 13.53
N THR A 889 27.29 39.83 12.60
CA THR A 889 26.78 40.38 11.33
C THR A 889 25.26 40.64 11.31
N VAL A 890 24.49 39.97 12.17
CA VAL A 890 23.02 40.11 12.21
C VAL A 890 22.59 41.44 12.83
N SER A 891 21.56 42.07 12.24
CA SER A 891 21.00 43.35 12.70
C SER A 891 20.36 43.25 14.09
N MET A 892 20.32 44.35 14.85
CA MET A 892 19.69 44.37 16.17
C MET A 892 18.18 44.02 16.14
N PRO A 893 17.36 44.51 15.19
CA PRO A 893 15.96 44.07 15.08
C PRO A 893 15.83 42.55 14.90
N THR A 894 16.65 41.94 14.04
CA THR A 894 16.63 40.48 13.83
C THR A 894 17.03 39.72 15.09
N LYS A 895 18.05 40.17 15.82
CA LYS A 895 18.44 39.59 17.13
C LYS A 895 17.31 39.62 18.15
N VAL A 896 16.65 40.78 18.28
CA VAL A 896 15.51 40.94 19.21
C VAL A 896 14.36 40.03 18.82
N ILE A 897 14.02 39.92 17.52
CA ILE A 897 12.96 39.05 17.02
C ILE A 897 13.29 37.56 17.28
N SER A 898 14.50 37.10 16.95
CA SER A 898 14.92 35.72 17.23
C SER A 898 14.86 35.37 18.72
N MET A 899 15.37 36.26 19.58
CA MET A 899 15.32 36.06 21.04
C MET A 899 13.88 36.08 21.58
N PHE A 900 13.02 36.96 21.07
CA PHE A 900 11.60 37.06 21.44
C PHE A 900 10.84 35.78 21.10
N ILE A 901 11.02 35.26 19.88
CA ILE A 901 10.44 33.98 19.45
C ILE A 901 10.95 32.83 20.32
N MET A 902 12.27 32.74 20.54
CA MET A 902 12.86 31.69 21.40
C MET A 902 12.29 31.71 22.83
N VAL A 903 12.14 32.89 23.45
CA VAL A 903 11.60 33.02 24.80
C VAL A 903 10.11 32.67 24.85
N ILE A 904 9.28 33.20 23.94
CA ILE A 904 7.86 32.87 23.90
C ILE A 904 7.65 31.38 23.65
N SER A 905 8.32 30.81 22.67
CA SER A 905 8.16 29.40 22.33
C SER A 905 8.70 28.46 23.42
N ALA A 906 9.74 28.85 24.17
CA ALA A 906 10.17 28.11 25.36
C ALA A 906 9.11 28.18 26.49
N CYS A 907 8.57 29.38 26.79
CA CYS A 907 7.56 29.55 27.84
C CYS A 907 6.23 28.85 27.50
N LEU A 908 5.73 29.00 26.28
CA LEU A 908 4.51 28.32 25.81
C LEU A 908 4.73 26.81 25.67
N GLY A 909 5.87 26.38 25.13
CA GLY A 909 6.22 24.96 25.02
C GLY A 909 6.22 24.26 26.38
N VAL A 910 6.86 24.85 27.39
CA VAL A 910 6.83 24.33 28.77
C VAL A 910 5.41 24.35 29.37
N TYR A 911 4.68 25.47 29.24
CA TYR A 911 3.33 25.59 29.81
C TYR A 911 2.35 24.56 29.22
N VAL A 912 2.29 24.45 27.89
CA VAL A 912 1.40 23.53 27.19
C VAL A 912 1.82 22.07 27.43
N SER A 913 3.12 21.76 27.45
CA SER A 913 3.60 20.41 27.78
C SER A 913 3.25 19.97 29.20
N ILE A 914 3.23 20.92 30.17
CA ILE A 914 2.80 20.63 31.54
C ILE A 914 1.29 20.36 31.61
N ASN A 915 0.47 21.14 30.91
CA ASN A 915 -0.98 20.96 30.96
C ASN A 915 -1.47 19.73 30.17
N THR A 916 -1.01 19.56 28.93
CA THR A 916 -1.29 18.34 28.15
C THR A 916 -0.69 17.09 28.81
N GLY A 917 0.48 17.21 29.45
CA GLY A 917 1.06 16.15 30.26
C GLY A 917 0.20 15.73 31.46
N LYS A 918 -0.47 16.66 32.15
CA LYS A 918 -1.43 16.30 33.22
C LYS A 918 -2.58 15.47 32.68
N GLU A 919 -3.14 15.82 31.52
CA GLU A 919 -4.20 15.03 30.89
C GLU A 919 -3.69 13.64 30.50
N LEU A 920 -2.49 13.57 29.93
CA LEU A 920 -1.87 12.35 29.38
C LEU A 920 -1.38 11.35 30.45
N PHE A 921 -0.97 11.83 31.64
CA PHE A 921 -0.44 11.00 32.74
C PHE A 921 -1.36 10.91 33.97
N THR A 922 -2.29 11.85 34.15
CA THR A 922 -3.22 11.93 35.28
C THR A 922 -4.61 12.39 34.81
N PRO A 923 -5.27 11.65 33.91
CA PRO A 923 -6.54 12.08 33.30
C PRO A 923 -7.63 12.29 34.33
N ALA A 924 -8.37 13.40 34.19
CA ALA A 924 -9.55 13.67 34.98
C ALA A 924 -10.75 12.84 34.48
N HIS A 925 -11.67 12.48 35.37
CA HIS A 925 -12.90 11.78 34.98
C HIS A 925 -13.84 12.75 34.25
N VAL A 926 -13.95 12.60 32.93
CA VAL A 926 -14.93 13.32 32.10
C VAL A 926 -16.33 12.77 32.37
N ASP A 927 -17.36 13.62 32.43
CA ASP A 927 -18.76 13.17 32.46
C ASP A 927 -19.19 12.80 31.02
N PRO A 928 -19.64 11.55 30.75
CA PRO A 928 -20.03 11.12 29.40
C PRO A 928 -21.24 11.86 28.81
N LYS A 929 -21.92 12.74 29.55
CA LYS A 929 -22.93 13.66 29.00
C LYS A 929 -22.35 14.83 28.21
N ILE A 930 -21.09 15.20 28.46
CA ILE A 930 -20.45 16.35 27.83
C ILE A 930 -20.01 15.96 26.41
N LEU A 931 -20.86 16.25 25.44
CA LEU A 931 -20.61 16.00 24.01
C LEU A 931 -19.66 17.04 23.39
N PHE A 932 -19.72 18.29 23.86
CA PHE A 932 -18.98 19.42 23.28
C PHE A 932 -18.16 20.19 24.34
N PRO A 933 -17.05 19.62 24.84
CA PRO A 933 -16.27 20.20 25.94
C PRO A 933 -15.63 21.55 25.63
N LEU A 934 -15.53 21.94 24.34
CA LEU A 934 -15.01 23.23 23.90
C LEU A 934 -16.04 24.38 23.95
N CYS A 935 -17.32 24.06 24.16
CA CYS A 935 -18.40 25.04 24.20
C CYS A 935 -18.72 25.52 25.63
N PRO A 936 -19.35 26.71 25.78
CA PRO A 936 -19.92 27.14 27.06
C PRO A 936 -20.97 26.14 27.58
N PRO A 937 -21.21 26.03 28.90
CA PRO A 937 -22.08 25.01 29.51
C PRO A 937 -23.47 24.86 28.87
N LYS A 938 -24.04 25.96 28.36
CA LYS A 938 -25.32 26.00 27.62
C LYS A 938 -25.36 25.05 26.40
N PHE A 939 -24.21 24.75 25.79
CA PHE A 939 -24.07 23.98 24.56
C PHE A 939 -23.13 22.77 24.71
N GLN A 940 -22.86 22.32 25.95
CA GLN A 940 -22.01 21.16 26.24
C GLN A 940 -22.74 19.82 26.09
N GLU A 941 -24.01 19.76 26.50
CA GLU A 941 -24.86 18.56 26.41
C GLU A 941 -25.81 18.55 25.19
N VAL A 942 -25.95 19.69 24.49
CA VAL A 942 -26.93 19.88 23.39
C VAL A 942 -26.31 20.50 22.14
N ILE A 943 -26.75 20.06 20.97
CA ILE A 943 -26.35 20.61 19.67
C ILE A 943 -27.08 21.95 19.39
N PHE A 944 -26.38 22.95 18.84
CA PHE A 944 -26.99 24.26 18.59
C PHE A 944 -28.06 24.28 17.48
N THR A 945 -28.19 23.21 16.70
CA THR A 945 -29.22 23.05 15.67
C THR A 945 -30.54 22.49 16.22
N ASP A 946 -30.59 22.05 17.49
CA ASP A 946 -31.80 21.51 18.10
C ASP A 946 -32.83 22.61 18.42
N MET A 947 -33.80 22.77 17.52
CA MET A 947 -34.92 23.69 17.65
C MET A 947 -35.94 23.32 18.74
N SER A 948 -35.75 22.23 19.49
CA SER A 948 -36.53 21.93 20.70
C SER A 948 -35.98 22.70 21.92
N TYR A 949 -34.66 22.83 22.01
CA TYR A 949 -33.97 23.55 23.09
C TYR A 949 -34.40 25.02 23.15
N TYR A 950 -34.46 25.70 22.01
CA TYR A 950 -34.94 27.09 21.85
C TYR A 950 -36.48 27.26 21.98
N LYS A 951 -37.20 26.23 22.42
CA LYS A 951 -38.64 26.30 22.77
C LYS A 951 -38.90 26.05 24.27
N LEU A 952 -37.85 25.67 25.02
CA LEU A 952 -37.88 25.41 26.45
C LEU A 952 -37.22 26.55 27.27
N HIS A 953 -36.60 27.51 26.58
CA HIS A 953 -35.88 28.68 27.11
C HIS A 953 -36.14 29.93 26.27
#